data_AF-B5VSK2-F1
#
_entry.id   AF-B5VSK2-F1
#
_cell.length_a   1.000
_cell.length_b   1.000
_cell.length_c   1.000
_cell.angle_alpha   90.00
_cell.angle_beta   90.00
_cell.angle_gamma   90.00
#
_symmetry.space_group_name_H-M   'P 1'
#
loop_
_entity.id
_entity.type
_entity.pdbx_description
1 polymer ?
#
loop_
_entity_poly.entity_id
_entity_poly.type
_entity_poly.pdbx_seq_one_letter_code
_entity_poly.pdbx_strand_id
1 'polypeptide(L)'
;RYRGHSIRANVFSVLRTITNLQKKIRKELKQRQLKQEHEYNAAVTIQSKVRTFEPRSRFLRTKKDTVVVQSLIRRRAAQRKLKQLKADAKSVNHLKEVSYKLENKVIELTQNLASKVKENKEMTERIKELQVQVEESAKLQETLENMKKEHLIDIDNQKSKDMELQKTIENNLQSTEQTLKDAQLELEDMVKQHDELKEESKKQLEELEQTKKTLVEYQTLNGDLQNEVKSLKEEIARLQTAMSLGTVTTSVLPQTPLKDVMGGGASNFNNMMLENSDLSPNDLNLKSRSTPLSGNNHIDSLSVDRENGVNATQINEELYRLLEDTEILNQEITEGLLKGFEVPDAGVAIQLSKRDVVYPARILIIVLSEMWRFGLTKQSESFLAQVLTTIQKVVTQLKGNDLIPSGVFWLANVRELYSFVVFALNSILTEETFKNGMTDEEYKEYVSLVTELKDDFEALSYNIYNIWLKKLQKQLQKKAINAVVISESLPGFSAGETSGFLNKIFANTEEYTMDDILTFFNSIYWCMKSFHIENEVFHAVVTTLLNYVDAICFNELIMKRNFLSWKRGLQLNYNVTRLEEWCKTHGLTDGTECLQHLIQTAKLLQVRKYTIEDIDILRGICYSLTPAQLQKLISQYQVADYESPIPQEILRYVADIVKKEAALSSSGNDSKGHEHSSSIFITPETGPFTDPFSLIKTRKFDQVEAYIPAWLSLPSTKRIVDLVAQQVVQDGH
;
A
#
# COMPACT_ATOMS: atom_id res chain seq x y z
N ARG A 1 108.00 18.82 67.80
CA ARG A 1 106.99 19.04 66.73
C ARG A 1 107.30 18.28 65.41
N TYR A 2 108.54 18.24 64.91
CA TYR A 2 108.90 17.72 63.56
C TYR A 2 108.39 16.30 63.18
N ARG A 3 108.60 15.26 64.01
CA ARG A 3 108.19 13.86 63.71
C ARG A 3 106.71 13.74 63.30
N GLY A 4 105.81 14.42 64.00
CA GLY A 4 104.36 14.39 63.74
C GLY A 4 103.90 15.20 62.51
N HIS A 5 104.81 15.91 61.84
CA HIS A 5 104.57 16.47 60.50
C HIS A 5 105.05 15.48 59.43
N SER A 6 106.28 14.96 59.55
CA SER A 6 106.86 13.96 58.65
C SER A 6 105.97 12.73 58.46
N ILE A 7 105.45 12.14 59.55
CA ILE A 7 104.55 10.97 59.48
C ILE A 7 103.27 11.30 58.69
N ARG A 8 102.65 12.46 58.95
CA ARG A 8 101.44 12.88 58.22
C ARG A 8 101.71 13.16 56.74
N ALA A 9 102.83 13.80 56.41
CA ALA A 9 103.23 14.01 55.02
C ALA A 9 103.42 12.67 54.27
N ASN A 10 104.01 11.67 54.93
CA ASN A 10 104.21 10.34 54.34
C ASN A 10 102.87 9.60 54.14
N VAL A 11 101.97 9.63 55.14
CA VAL A 11 100.61 9.07 55.01
C VAL A 11 99.81 9.75 53.89
N PHE A 12 99.85 11.08 53.77
CA PHE A 12 99.20 11.79 52.66
C PHE A 12 99.81 11.46 51.30
N SER A 13 101.12 11.20 51.22
CA SER A 13 101.80 10.74 50.00
C SER A 13 101.29 9.35 49.57
N VAL A 14 101.19 8.40 50.51
CA VAL A 14 100.64 7.06 50.27
C VAL A 14 99.17 7.15 49.83
N LEU A 15 98.32 7.89 50.55
CA LEU A 15 96.90 8.07 50.20
C LEU A 15 96.70 8.74 48.82
N ARG A 16 97.52 9.74 48.48
CA ARG A 16 97.52 10.38 47.15
C ARG A 16 97.93 9.39 46.07
N THR A 17 98.92 8.54 46.33
CA THR A 17 99.38 7.50 45.40
C THR A 17 98.31 6.43 45.16
N ILE A 18 97.68 5.92 46.23
CA ILE A 18 96.54 4.98 46.15
C ILE A 18 95.38 5.60 45.38
N THR A 19 95.02 6.85 45.67
CA THR A 19 93.92 7.57 44.97
C THR A 19 94.23 7.72 43.48
N ASN A 20 95.48 8.03 43.11
CA ASN A 20 95.88 8.16 41.71
C ASN A 20 95.90 6.81 40.98
N LEU A 21 96.29 5.73 41.65
CA LEU A 21 96.22 4.36 41.11
C LEU A 21 94.77 3.93 40.90
N GLN A 22 93.90 4.13 41.90
CA GLN A 22 92.46 3.87 41.79
C GLN A 22 91.81 4.68 40.66
N LYS A 23 92.18 5.96 40.48
CA LYS A 23 91.72 6.79 39.34
C LYS A 23 92.15 6.21 38.00
N LYS A 24 93.40 5.76 37.85
CA LYS A 24 93.88 5.09 36.61
C LYS A 24 93.11 3.81 36.33
N ILE A 25 92.98 2.91 37.32
CA ILE A 25 92.27 1.63 37.17
C ILE A 25 90.79 1.86 36.82
N ARG A 26 90.08 2.76 37.52
CA ARG A 26 88.67 3.10 37.22
C ARG A 26 88.51 3.70 35.82
N LYS A 27 89.43 4.57 35.38
CA LYS A 27 89.42 5.13 34.02
C LYS A 27 89.58 4.00 33.00
N GLU A 28 90.57 3.13 33.16
CA GLU A 28 90.84 2.05 32.21
C GLU A 28 89.68 1.05 32.13
N LEU A 29 89.10 0.66 33.28
CA LEU A 29 87.92 -0.20 33.31
C LEU A 29 86.73 0.43 32.56
N LYS A 30 86.42 1.72 32.76
CA LYS A 30 85.33 2.36 32.03
C LYS A 30 85.67 2.59 30.54
N GLN A 31 86.94 2.78 30.17
CA GLN A 31 87.36 2.80 28.77
C GLN A 31 87.20 1.44 28.08
N ARG A 32 87.52 0.33 28.77
CA ARG A 32 87.28 -1.04 28.27
C ARG A 32 85.77 -1.31 28.11
N GLN A 33 84.96 -0.97 29.11
CA GLN A 33 83.51 -1.10 29.04
C GLN A 33 82.92 -0.25 27.90
N LEU A 34 83.33 1.02 27.76
CA LEU A 34 82.84 1.90 26.69
C LEU A 34 83.21 1.38 25.29
N LYS A 35 84.39 0.77 25.12
CA LYS A 35 84.77 0.11 23.86
C LYS A 35 83.86 -1.09 23.56
N GLN A 36 83.55 -1.92 24.55
CA GLN A 36 82.61 -3.04 24.41
C GLN A 36 81.19 -2.55 24.11
N GLU A 37 80.71 -1.47 24.76
CA GLU A 37 79.43 -0.83 24.49
C GLU A 37 79.37 -0.31 23.04
N HIS A 38 80.44 0.32 22.52
CA HIS A 38 80.51 0.75 21.12
C HIS A 38 80.54 -0.42 20.13
N GLU A 39 81.34 -1.46 20.40
CA GLU A 39 81.45 -2.65 19.53
C GLU A 39 80.13 -3.42 19.47
N TYR A 40 79.44 -3.59 20.61
CA TYR A 40 78.11 -4.18 20.68
C TYR A 40 77.07 -3.34 19.92
N ASN A 41 77.02 -2.02 20.15
CA ASN A 41 76.06 -1.15 19.47
C ASN A 41 76.31 -1.08 17.95
N ALA A 42 77.56 -1.14 17.50
CA ALA A 42 77.90 -1.25 16.08
C ALA A 42 77.43 -2.60 15.50
N ALA A 43 77.68 -3.71 16.19
CA ALA A 43 77.22 -5.04 15.78
C ALA A 43 75.70 -5.13 15.70
N VAL A 44 74.97 -4.64 16.70
CA VAL A 44 73.49 -4.57 16.70
C VAL A 44 72.97 -3.66 15.57
N THR A 45 73.65 -2.55 15.28
CA THR A 45 73.30 -1.69 14.15
C THR A 45 73.47 -2.43 12.82
N ILE A 46 74.59 -3.12 12.60
CA ILE A 46 74.82 -3.90 11.37
C ILE A 46 73.79 -5.04 11.25
N GLN A 47 73.60 -5.82 12.32
CA GLN A 47 72.66 -6.94 12.35
C GLN A 47 71.21 -6.50 12.09
N SER A 48 70.76 -5.38 12.67
CA SER A 48 69.42 -4.85 12.42
C SER A 48 69.23 -4.39 10.97
N LYS A 49 70.23 -3.75 10.36
CA LYS A 49 70.19 -3.39 8.93
C LYS A 49 70.13 -4.63 8.04
N VAL A 50 70.95 -5.66 8.30
CA VAL A 50 70.94 -6.92 7.54
C VAL A 50 69.61 -7.67 7.69
N ARG A 51 69.12 -7.85 8.93
CA ARG A 51 67.82 -8.50 9.21
C ARG A 51 66.65 -7.76 8.57
N THR A 52 66.74 -6.44 8.38
CA THR A 52 65.71 -5.64 7.69
C THR A 52 65.86 -5.66 6.16
N PHE A 53 67.08 -5.84 5.64
CA PHE A 53 67.37 -5.71 4.21
C PHE A 53 66.71 -6.79 3.36
N GLU A 54 66.79 -8.07 3.75
CA GLU A 54 66.23 -9.16 2.96
C GLU A 54 64.68 -9.13 2.92
N PRO A 55 63.94 -9.02 4.05
CA PRO A 55 62.48 -8.92 4.03
C PRO A 55 62.01 -7.68 3.25
N ARG A 56 62.70 -6.54 3.39
CA ARG A 56 62.37 -5.31 2.64
C ARG A 56 62.61 -5.50 1.14
N SER A 57 63.68 -6.17 0.73
CA SER A 57 63.97 -6.45 -0.68
C SER A 57 62.95 -7.42 -1.28
N ARG A 58 62.58 -8.46 -0.53
CA ARG A 58 61.52 -9.41 -0.88
C ARG A 58 60.17 -8.70 -1.06
N PHE A 59 59.78 -7.86 -0.10
CA PHE A 59 58.56 -7.05 -0.16
C PHE A 59 58.54 -6.09 -1.36
N LEU A 60 59.65 -5.37 -1.63
CA LEU A 60 59.74 -4.45 -2.76
C LEU A 60 59.64 -5.18 -4.11
N ARG A 61 60.21 -6.38 -4.22
CA ARG A 61 60.03 -7.26 -5.40
C ARG A 61 58.58 -7.69 -5.54
N THR A 62 57.97 -8.29 -4.52
CA THR A 62 56.57 -8.71 -4.54
C THR A 62 55.64 -7.53 -4.88
N LYS A 63 55.87 -6.34 -4.33
CA LYS A 63 55.11 -5.12 -4.68
C LYS A 63 55.23 -4.76 -6.16
N LYS A 64 56.44 -4.81 -6.74
CA LYS A 64 56.66 -4.54 -8.18
C LYS A 64 55.91 -5.57 -9.03
N ASP A 65 56.06 -6.84 -8.70
CA ASP A 65 55.47 -7.95 -9.46
C ASP A 65 53.92 -7.92 -9.36
N THR A 66 53.37 -7.61 -8.18
CA THR A 66 51.92 -7.34 -7.98
C THR A 66 51.43 -6.16 -8.83
N VAL A 67 52.18 -5.05 -8.91
CA VAL A 67 51.79 -3.91 -9.76
C VAL A 67 51.78 -4.28 -11.25
N VAL A 68 52.73 -5.11 -11.71
CA VAL A 68 52.73 -5.64 -13.08
C VAL A 68 51.49 -6.50 -13.32
N VAL A 69 51.20 -7.48 -12.45
CA VAL A 69 49.99 -8.33 -12.55
C VAL A 69 48.71 -7.49 -12.53
N GLN A 70 48.59 -6.51 -11.63
CA GLN A 70 47.45 -5.59 -11.61
C GLN A 70 47.31 -4.79 -12.92
N SER A 71 48.41 -4.34 -13.53
CA SER A 71 48.35 -3.61 -14.80
C SER A 71 47.87 -4.49 -15.96
N LEU A 72 48.30 -5.76 -15.99
CA LEU A 72 47.84 -6.75 -16.97
C LEU A 72 46.35 -7.09 -16.79
N ILE A 73 45.88 -7.23 -15.55
CA ILE A 73 44.46 -7.44 -15.24
C ILE A 73 43.63 -6.22 -15.66
N ARG A 74 44.06 -5.00 -15.32
CA ARG A 74 43.40 -3.75 -15.76
C ARG A 74 43.34 -3.65 -17.29
N ARG A 75 44.43 -3.99 -18.00
CA ARG A 75 44.48 -4.06 -19.47
C ARG A 75 43.49 -5.08 -20.04
N ARG A 76 43.42 -6.29 -19.47
CA ARG A 76 42.50 -7.36 -19.90
C ARG A 76 41.03 -6.98 -19.65
N ALA A 77 40.74 -6.29 -18.54
CA ALA A 77 39.41 -5.74 -18.25
C ALA A 77 39.02 -4.62 -19.24
N ALA A 78 39.93 -3.69 -19.53
CA ALA A 78 39.70 -2.63 -20.53
C ALA A 78 39.48 -3.21 -21.93
N GLN A 79 40.22 -4.25 -22.32
CA GLN A 79 40.01 -4.96 -23.60
C GLN A 79 38.66 -5.68 -23.65
N ARG A 80 38.20 -6.29 -22.55
CA ARG A 80 36.83 -6.85 -22.44
C ARG A 80 35.77 -5.75 -22.61
N LYS A 81 35.89 -4.62 -21.88
CA LYS A 81 34.96 -3.49 -21.99
C LYS A 81 34.94 -2.88 -23.40
N LEU A 82 36.10 -2.79 -24.07
CA LEU A 82 36.17 -2.35 -25.47
C LEU A 82 35.50 -3.34 -26.44
N LYS A 83 35.61 -4.66 -26.21
CA LYS A 83 34.89 -5.66 -27.00
C LYS A 83 33.38 -5.58 -26.78
N GLN A 84 32.94 -5.36 -25.54
CA GLN A 84 31.53 -5.15 -25.19
C GLN A 84 30.98 -3.88 -25.86
N LEU A 85 31.61 -2.72 -25.67
CA LEU A 85 31.21 -1.47 -26.32
C LEU A 85 31.18 -1.55 -27.87
N LYS A 86 31.97 -2.43 -28.49
CA LYS A 86 31.90 -2.73 -29.94
C LYS A 86 30.78 -3.70 -30.34
N ALA A 87 30.25 -4.49 -29.42
CA ALA A 87 29.01 -5.24 -29.59
C ALA A 87 27.79 -4.34 -29.35
N ASP A 88 27.84 -3.50 -28.32
CA ASP A 88 26.80 -2.50 -28.01
C ASP A 88 26.67 -1.50 -29.17
N ALA A 89 27.79 -1.03 -29.74
CA ALA A 89 27.77 -0.20 -30.95
C ALA A 89 27.21 -0.91 -32.20
N LYS A 90 27.10 -2.25 -32.21
CA LYS A 90 26.35 -2.99 -33.24
C LYS A 90 24.87 -3.13 -32.88
N SER A 91 24.51 -3.29 -31.59
CA SER A 91 23.11 -3.28 -31.16
C SER A 91 22.47 -1.89 -31.25
N VAL A 92 23.23 -0.80 -31.42
CA VAL A 92 22.70 0.52 -31.84
C VAL A 92 21.87 0.45 -33.14
N ASN A 93 22.18 -0.46 -34.07
CA ASN A 93 21.31 -0.67 -35.25
C ASN A 93 19.97 -1.32 -34.87
N HIS A 94 19.95 -2.21 -33.87
CA HIS A 94 18.71 -2.76 -33.33
C HIS A 94 17.95 -1.72 -32.49
N LEU A 95 18.64 -0.83 -31.77
CA LEU A 95 18.00 0.32 -31.11
C LEU A 95 17.35 1.28 -32.12
N LYS A 96 17.92 1.47 -33.31
CA LYS A 96 17.23 2.21 -34.40
C LYS A 96 15.97 1.49 -34.88
N GLU A 97 16.02 0.17 -35.03
CA GLU A 97 14.87 -0.65 -35.42
C GLU A 97 13.75 -0.61 -34.36
N VAL A 98 14.11 -0.71 -33.08
CA VAL A 98 13.19 -0.58 -31.94
C VAL A 98 12.66 0.85 -31.81
N SER A 99 13.49 1.87 -32.04
CA SER A 99 13.06 3.27 -32.07
C SER A 99 12.03 3.51 -33.18
N TYR A 100 12.24 2.96 -34.37
CA TYR A 100 11.28 3.07 -35.48
C TYR A 100 9.97 2.32 -35.18
N LYS A 101 10.04 1.16 -34.51
CA LYS A 101 8.84 0.44 -34.03
C LYS A 101 8.09 1.23 -32.94
N LEU A 102 8.80 1.88 -32.03
CA LEU A 102 8.22 2.77 -31.02
C LEU A 102 7.60 4.02 -31.64
N GLU A 103 8.27 4.65 -32.60
CA GLU A 103 7.80 5.83 -33.33
C GLU A 103 6.48 5.55 -34.07
N ASN A 104 6.40 4.42 -34.79
CA ASN A 104 5.15 3.96 -35.40
C ASN A 104 4.05 3.69 -34.34
N LYS A 105 4.39 3.09 -33.19
CA LYS A 105 3.41 2.83 -32.12
C LYS A 105 2.94 4.13 -31.44
N VAL A 106 3.80 5.14 -31.31
CA VAL A 106 3.43 6.48 -30.83
C VAL A 106 2.46 7.14 -31.82
N ILE A 107 2.74 7.09 -33.12
CA ILE A 107 1.84 7.61 -34.17
C ILE A 107 0.46 6.92 -34.09
N GLU A 108 0.42 5.59 -33.98
CA GLU A 108 -0.81 4.80 -33.83
C GLU A 108 -1.59 5.19 -32.56
N LEU A 109 -0.91 5.37 -31.43
CA LEU A 109 -1.53 5.80 -30.16
C LEU A 109 -2.02 7.25 -30.22
N THR A 110 -1.30 8.15 -30.89
CA THR A 110 -1.73 9.54 -31.12
C THR A 110 -2.94 9.61 -32.04
N GLN A 111 -3.01 8.78 -33.09
CA GLN A 111 -4.19 8.68 -33.96
C GLN A 111 -5.41 8.12 -33.21
N ASN A 112 -5.23 7.06 -32.41
CA ASN A 112 -6.30 6.52 -31.56
C ASN A 112 -6.78 7.55 -30.52
N LEU A 113 -5.87 8.28 -29.88
CA LEU A 113 -6.21 9.36 -28.95
C LEU A 113 -6.96 10.50 -29.66
N ALA A 114 -6.55 10.88 -30.87
CA ALA A 114 -7.27 11.88 -31.68
C ALA A 114 -8.69 11.43 -32.05
N SER A 115 -8.88 10.15 -32.39
CA SER A 115 -10.22 9.56 -32.59
C SER A 115 -11.07 9.67 -31.32
N LYS A 116 -10.53 9.24 -30.17
CA LYS A 116 -11.26 9.26 -28.89
C LYS A 116 -11.54 10.69 -28.39
N VAL A 117 -10.70 11.68 -28.74
CA VAL A 117 -10.98 13.11 -28.49
C VAL A 117 -12.09 13.64 -29.42
N LYS A 118 -12.16 13.17 -30.68
CA LYS A 118 -13.26 13.52 -31.60
C LYS A 118 -14.59 12.90 -31.14
N GLU A 119 -14.60 11.60 -30.82
CA GLU A 119 -15.76 10.90 -30.28
C GLU A 119 -16.28 11.56 -28.99
N ASN A 120 -15.40 11.95 -28.06
CA ASN A 120 -15.81 12.67 -26.85
C ASN A 120 -16.41 14.06 -27.14
N LYS A 121 -15.95 14.77 -28.17
CA LYS A 121 -16.57 16.05 -28.59
C LYS A 121 -17.97 15.82 -29.14
N GLU A 122 -18.12 14.86 -30.05
CA GLU A 122 -19.41 14.50 -30.65
C GLU A 122 -20.42 14.05 -29.58
N MET A 123 -19.98 13.25 -28.59
CA MET A 123 -20.80 12.88 -27.43
C MET A 123 -21.14 14.09 -26.53
N THR A 124 -20.21 15.05 -26.35
CA THR A 124 -20.47 16.27 -25.57
C THR A 124 -21.47 17.19 -26.27
N GLU A 125 -21.42 17.28 -27.60
CA GLU A 125 -22.40 18.01 -28.41
C GLU A 125 -23.77 17.31 -28.34
N ARG A 126 -23.81 15.98 -28.45
CA ARG A 126 -25.05 15.19 -28.27
C ARG A 126 -25.69 15.37 -26.89
N ILE A 127 -24.88 15.47 -25.84
CA ILE A 127 -25.37 15.75 -24.47
C ILE A 127 -25.98 17.15 -24.39
N LYS A 128 -25.39 18.16 -25.04
CA LYS A 128 -25.97 19.51 -25.11
C LYS A 128 -27.29 19.56 -25.88
N GLU A 129 -27.38 18.88 -27.03
CA GLU A 129 -28.63 18.77 -27.78
C GLU A 129 -29.75 18.14 -26.93
N LEU A 130 -29.45 17.05 -26.23
CA LEU A 130 -30.40 16.39 -25.33
C LEU A 130 -30.76 17.24 -24.10
N GLN A 131 -29.82 18.01 -23.54
CA GLN A 131 -30.11 18.97 -22.47
C GLN A 131 -31.09 20.05 -22.92
N VAL A 132 -30.91 20.62 -24.12
CA VAL A 132 -31.84 21.61 -24.68
C VAL A 132 -33.23 21.00 -24.91
N GLN A 133 -33.31 19.77 -25.45
CA GLN A 133 -34.59 19.08 -25.64
C GLN A 133 -35.30 18.77 -24.30
N VAL A 134 -34.56 18.42 -23.25
CA VAL A 134 -35.13 18.22 -21.90
C VAL A 134 -35.62 19.54 -21.30
N GLU A 135 -34.90 20.64 -21.50
CA GLU A 135 -35.30 21.98 -21.02
C GLU A 135 -36.53 22.53 -21.79
N GLU A 136 -36.62 22.24 -23.09
CA GLU A 136 -37.80 22.54 -23.92
C GLU A 136 -39.00 21.68 -23.51
N SER A 137 -38.80 20.38 -23.28
CA SER A 137 -39.84 19.48 -22.76
C SER A 137 -40.33 19.90 -21.37
N ALA A 138 -39.46 20.41 -20.49
CA ALA A 138 -39.84 20.93 -19.18
C ALA A 138 -40.72 22.18 -19.30
N LYS A 139 -40.39 23.12 -20.20
CA LYS A 139 -41.22 24.30 -20.50
C LYS A 139 -42.56 23.94 -21.13
N LEU A 140 -42.60 22.90 -21.97
CA LEU A 140 -43.85 22.35 -22.52
C LEU A 140 -44.71 21.69 -21.42
N GLN A 141 -44.08 20.99 -20.47
CA GLN A 141 -44.78 20.42 -19.33
C GLN A 141 -45.31 21.49 -18.36
N GLU A 142 -44.55 22.57 -18.12
CA GLU A 142 -44.99 23.72 -17.31
C GLU A 142 -46.18 24.46 -17.95
N THR A 143 -46.14 24.70 -19.27
CA THR A 143 -47.26 25.31 -19.98
C THR A 143 -48.51 24.41 -19.99
N LEU A 144 -48.35 23.09 -20.15
CA LEU A 144 -49.46 22.14 -19.99
C LEU A 144 -50.00 22.08 -18.55
N GLU A 145 -49.14 22.18 -17.54
CA GLU A 145 -49.56 22.29 -16.13
C GLU A 145 -50.35 23.57 -15.86
N ASN A 146 -49.98 24.69 -16.47
CA ASN A 146 -50.70 25.95 -16.31
C ASN A 146 -52.03 25.97 -17.09
N MET A 147 -52.05 25.46 -18.33
CA MET A 147 -53.29 25.25 -19.08
C MET A 147 -54.27 24.33 -18.33
N LYS A 148 -53.79 23.25 -17.68
CA LYS A 148 -54.65 22.40 -16.83
C LYS A 148 -55.25 23.17 -15.66
N LYS A 149 -54.50 24.07 -15.02
CA LYS A 149 -54.99 24.88 -13.89
C LYS A 149 -56.06 25.89 -14.35
N GLU A 150 -55.84 26.55 -15.48
CA GLU A 150 -56.86 27.40 -16.11
C GLU A 150 -58.12 26.60 -16.46
N HIS A 151 -57.97 25.44 -17.11
CA HIS A 151 -59.11 24.56 -17.42
C HIS A 151 -59.86 24.07 -16.17
N LEU A 152 -59.16 23.83 -15.06
CA LEU A 152 -59.76 23.44 -13.79
C LEU A 152 -60.59 24.59 -13.17
N ILE A 153 -60.07 25.82 -13.25
CA ILE A 153 -60.76 27.04 -12.83
C ILE A 153 -61.99 27.30 -13.71
N ASP A 154 -61.89 27.11 -15.02
CA ASP A 154 -63.04 27.24 -15.93
C ASP A 154 -64.10 26.17 -15.69
N ILE A 155 -63.71 24.92 -15.39
CA ILE A 155 -64.64 23.85 -15.01
C ILE A 155 -65.35 24.20 -13.69
N ASP A 156 -64.67 24.75 -12.70
CA ASP A 156 -65.28 25.13 -11.41
C ASP A 156 -66.20 26.37 -11.55
N ASN A 157 -65.80 27.36 -12.36
CA ASN A 157 -66.63 28.49 -12.77
C ASN A 157 -67.89 28.05 -13.54
N GLN A 158 -67.75 27.07 -14.45
CA GLN A 158 -68.86 26.53 -15.22
C GLN A 158 -69.81 25.73 -14.31
N LYS A 159 -69.26 24.85 -13.47
CA LYS A 159 -70.03 24.09 -12.46
C LYS A 159 -70.77 25.00 -11.46
N SER A 160 -70.19 26.16 -11.13
CA SER A 160 -70.85 27.17 -10.29
C SER A 160 -72.04 27.82 -11.01
N LYS A 161 -71.89 28.17 -12.30
CA LYS A 161 -73.00 28.67 -13.15
C LYS A 161 -74.07 27.61 -13.35
N ASP A 162 -73.68 26.37 -13.58
CA ASP A 162 -74.61 25.24 -13.75
C ASP A 162 -75.39 24.99 -12.45
N MET A 163 -74.77 25.12 -11.28
CA MET A 163 -75.45 25.04 -9.97
C MET A 163 -76.43 26.20 -9.73
N GLU A 164 -76.09 27.42 -10.14
CA GLU A 164 -76.97 28.59 -10.04
C GLU A 164 -78.15 28.49 -11.03
N LEU A 165 -77.90 27.99 -12.25
CA LEU A 165 -78.92 27.68 -13.25
C LEU A 165 -79.82 26.54 -12.77
N GLN A 166 -79.26 25.46 -12.23
CA GLN A 166 -80.00 24.32 -11.69
C GLN A 166 -80.90 24.76 -10.53
N LYS A 167 -80.40 25.58 -9.59
CA LYS A 167 -81.21 26.18 -8.51
C LYS A 167 -82.33 27.09 -9.05
N THR A 168 -82.09 27.78 -10.16
CA THR A 168 -83.12 28.59 -10.84
C THR A 168 -84.17 27.70 -11.52
N ILE A 169 -83.77 26.59 -12.13
CA ILE A 169 -84.67 25.58 -12.69
C ILE A 169 -85.47 24.89 -11.59
N GLU A 170 -84.87 24.57 -10.44
CA GLU A 170 -85.52 23.97 -9.26
C GLU A 170 -86.63 24.89 -8.72
N ASN A 171 -86.32 26.18 -8.52
CA ASN A 171 -87.30 27.19 -8.10
C ASN A 171 -88.45 27.34 -9.12
N ASN A 172 -88.13 27.33 -10.42
CA ASN A 172 -89.12 27.42 -11.49
C ASN A 172 -89.98 26.15 -11.59
N LEU A 173 -89.38 24.97 -11.38
CA LEU A 173 -90.08 23.69 -11.33
C LEU A 173 -91.05 23.69 -10.15
N GLN A 174 -90.60 24.03 -8.95
CA GLN A 174 -91.44 24.10 -7.75
C GLN A 174 -92.59 25.12 -7.91
N SER A 175 -92.34 26.26 -8.54
CA SER A 175 -93.38 27.25 -8.91
C SER A 175 -94.38 26.68 -9.93
N THR A 176 -93.90 25.92 -10.92
CA THR A 176 -94.74 25.29 -11.94
C THR A 176 -95.56 24.13 -11.36
N GLU A 177 -94.98 23.31 -10.48
CA GLU A 177 -95.70 22.25 -9.75
C GLU A 177 -96.79 22.85 -8.86
N GLN A 178 -96.52 23.98 -8.19
CA GLN A 178 -97.51 24.70 -7.39
C GLN A 178 -98.68 25.16 -8.29
N THR A 179 -98.41 25.86 -9.39
CA THR A 179 -99.49 26.33 -10.30
C THR A 179 -100.22 25.19 -11.00
N LEU A 180 -99.55 24.09 -11.33
CA LEU A 180 -100.17 22.89 -11.91
C LEU A 180 -101.09 22.19 -10.90
N LYS A 181 -100.71 22.18 -9.62
CA LYS A 181 -101.53 21.65 -8.51
C LYS A 181 -102.73 22.53 -8.19
N ASP A 182 -102.56 23.85 -8.23
CA ASP A 182 -103.66 24.80 -8.08
C ASP A 182 -104.64 24.68 -9.27
N ALA A 183 -104.14 24.54 -10.50
CA ALA A 183 -104.94 24.27 -11.69
C ALA A 183 -105.59 22.87 -11.70
N GLN A 184 -104.99 21.86 -11.04
CA GLN A 184 -105.63 20.56 -10.83
C GLN A 184 -106.82 20.66 -9.88
N LEU A 185 -106.73 21.48 -8.82
CA LEU A 185 -107.85 21.74 -7.91
C LEU A 185 -108.97 22.52 -8.61
N GLU A 186 -108.64 23.52 -9.41
CA GLU A 186 -109.60 24.26 -10.24
C GLU A 186 -110.27 23.35 -11.29
N LEU A 187 -109.50 22.43 -11.89
CA LEU A 187 -110.03 21.42 -12.82
C LEU A 187 -110.93 20.39 -12.11
N GLU A 188 -110.60 19.97 -10.89
CA GLU A 188 -111.43 19.04 -10.11
C GLU A 188 -112.77 19.67 -9.69
N ASP A 189 -112.78 20.96 -9.34
CA ASP A 189 -114.03 21.69 -9.07
C ASP A 189 -114.84 21.94 -10.35
N MET A 190 -114.20 22.31 -11.46
CA MET A 190 -114.83 22.38 -12.79
C MET A 190 -115.43 21.04 -13.24
N VAL A 191 -114.76 19.92 -12.96
CA VAL A 191 -115.28 18.58 -13.27
C VAL A 191 -116.49 18.24 -12.40
N LYS A 192 -116.49 18.61 -11.10
CA LYS A 192 -117.69 18.51 -10.25
C LYS A 192 -118.86 19.33 -10.81
N GLN A 193 -118.64 20.62 -11.09
CA GLN A 193 -119.68 21.49 -11.64
C GLN A 193 -120.20 20.96 -12.98
N HIS A 194 -119.32 20.40 -13.83
CA HIS A 194 -119.71 19.76 -15.08
C HIS A 194 -120.53 18.49 -14.88
N ASP A 195 -120.16 17.60 -13.95
CA ASP A 195 -120.93 16.39 -13.66
C ASP A 195 -122.26 16.68 -12.94
N GLU A 196 -122.33 17.70 -12.10
CA GLU A 196 -123.60 18.22 -11.53
C GLU A 196 -124.52 18.77 -12.63
N LEU A 197 -124.00 19.63 -13.53
CA LEU A 197 -124.75 20.15 -14.69
C LEU A 197 -125.18 19.04 -15.67
N LYS A 198 -124.39 17.97 -15.79
CA LYS A 198 -124.67 16.80 -16.64
C LYS A 198 -125.73 15.89 -16.03
N GLU A 199 -125.74 15.69 -14.72
CA GLU A 199 -126.80 14.94 -14.03
C GLU A 199 -128.12 15.73 -14.04
N GLU A 200 -128.07 17.06 -13.95
CA GLU A 200 -129.23 17.95 -14.10
C GLU A 200 -129.74 17.98 -15.55
N SER A 201 -128.86 18.07 -16.55
CA SER A 201 -129.21 17.97 -17.97
C SER A 201 -129.80 16.60 -18.34
N LYS A 202 -129.31 15.53 -17.69
CA LYS A 202 -129.86 14.16 -17.81
C LYS A 202 -131.27 14.05 -17.26
N LYS A 203 -131.58 14.63 -16.09
CA LYS A 203 -132.98 14.72 -15.60
C LYS A 203 -133.88 15.46 -16.59
N GLN A 204 -133.41 16.61 -17.11
CA GLN A 204 -134.17 17.38 -18.10
C GLN A 204 -134.38 16.57 -19.39
N LEU A 205 -133.44 15.69 -19.77
CA LEU A 205 -133.62 14.73 -20.87
C LEU A 205 -134.64 13.63 -20.56
N GLU A 206 -134.68 13.10 -19.33
CA GLU A 206 -135.70 12.11 -18.91
C GLU A 206 -137.11 12.73 -18.82
N GLU A 207 -137.26 13.97 -18.34
CA GLU A 207 -138.52 14.73 -18.41
C GLU A 207 -138.91 15.05 -19.86
N LEU A 208 -137.94 15.41 -20.71
CA LEU A 208 -138.18 15.69 -22.13
C LEU A 208 -138.55 14.41 -22.89
N GLU A 209 -138.06 13.23 -22.51
CA GLU A 209 -138.46 11.95 -23.10
C GLU A 209 -139.83 11.47 -22.60
N GLN A 210 -140.18 11.69 -21.34
CA GLN A 210 -141.55 11.44 -20.83
C GLN A 210 -142.59 12.36 -21.51
N THR A 211 -142.28 13.63 -21.72
CA THR A 211 -143.15 14.56 -22.47
C THR A 211 -143.17 14.23 -23.98
N LYS A 212 -142.08 13.71 -24.56
CA LYS A 212 -142.09 13.16 -25.93
C LYS A 212 -143.01 11.94 -26.06
N LYS A 213 -143.05 11.08 -25.04
CA LYS A 213 -143.87 9.85 -25.02
C LYS A 213 -145.37 10.18 -25.00
N THR A 214 -145.78 11.14 -24.18
CA THR A 214 -147.15 11.68 -24.20
C THR A 214 -147.45 12.48 -25.47
N LEU A 215 -146.48 13.18 -26.07
CA LEU A 215 -146.65 13.81 -27.38
C LEU A 215 -146.95 12.78 -28.49
N VAL A 216 -146.31 11.61 -28.46
CA VAL A 216 -146.58 10.51 -29.42
C VAL A 216 -148.00 9.96 -29.25
N GLU A 217 -148.50 9.82 -28.03
CA GLU A 217 -149.88 9.39 -27.74
C GLU A 217 -150.92 10.42 -28.24
N TYR A 218 -150.61 11.73 -28.14
CA TYR A 218 -151.43 12.77 -28.79
C TYR A 218 -151.30 12.76 -30.32
N GLN A 219 -150.14 12.42 -30.88
CA GLN A 219 -149.94 12.36 -32.32
C GLN A 219 -150.63 11.15 -32.99
N THR A 220 -150.76 10.01 -32.31
CA THR A 220 -151.58 8.90 -32.80
C THR A 220 -153.07 9.27 -32.83
N LEU A 221 -153.59 9.90 -31.78
CA LEU A 221 -154.98 10.38 -31.75
C LEU A 221 -155.28 11.44 -32.83
N ASN A 222 -154.31 12.31 -33.13
CA ASN A 222 -154.42 13.31 -34.19
C ASN A 222 -154.28 12.69 -35.61
N GLY A 223 -153.71 11.50 -35.73
CA GLY A 223 -153.59 10.75 -36.98
C GLY A 223 -154.93 10.23 -37.52
N ASP A 224 -155.82 9.79 -36.64
CA ASP A 224 -157.15 9.32 -37.04
C ASP A 224 -158.06 10.48 -37.49
N LEU A 225 -157.99 11.64 -36.82
CA LEU A 225 -158.63 12.88 -37.28
C LEU A 225 -158.06 13.38 -38.63
N GLN A 226 -156.77 13.15 -38.91
CA GLN A 226 -156.20 13.46 -40.24
C GLN A 226 -156.71 12.53 -41.35
N ASN A 227 -157.19 11.32 -41.04
CA ASN A 227 -157.89 10.48 -42.01
C ASN A 227 -159.32 10.99 -42.31
N GLU A 228 -159.95 11.77 -41.42
CA GLU A 228 -161.23 12.43 -41.70
C GLU A 228 -161.04 13.64 -42.64
N VAL A 229 -159.97 14.44 -42.43
CA VAL A 229 -159.55 15.52 -43.36
C VAL A 229 -159.26 14.99 -44.77
N LYS A 230 -158.81 13.73 -44.88
CA LYS A 230 -158.55 13.05 -46.16
C LYS A 230 -159.80 12.91 -47.05
N SER A 231 -161.01 12.98 -46.47
CA SER A 231 -162.28 12.90 -47.22
C SER A 231 -162.81 14.26 -47.68
N LEU A 232 -162.23 15.39 -47.24
CA LEU A 232 -162.69 16.75 -47.60
C LEU A 232 -161.60 17.59 -48.29
N LYS A 233 -160.32 17.22 -48.20
CA LYS A 233 -159.27 17.75 -49.09
C LYS A 233 -159.12 17.00 -50.42
N GLU A 234 -160.15 16.23 -50.79
CA GLU A 234 -160.44 15.99 -52.20
C GLU A 234 -161.03 17.25 -52.88
N GLU A 235 -161.41 18.29 -52.13
CA GLU A 235 -161.81 19.61 -52.65
C GLU A 235 -160.61 20.53 -52.96
N ILE A 236 -159.76 20.09 -53.89
CA ILE A 236 -159.13 20.85 -55.01
C ILE A 236 -158.74 22.34 -54.75
N ALA A 237 -158.23 22.69 -53.57
CA ALA A 237 -157.86 24.05 -53.20
C ALA A 237 -156.35 24.35 -53.30
N ARG A 238 -155.79 24.12 -54.50
CA ARG A 238 -154.47 24.58 -54.98
C ARG A 238 -153.24 24.05 -54.22
N LEU A 239 -152.39 23.15 -54.73
CA LEU A 239 -152.08 22.76 -56.12
C LEU A 239 -151.81 23.98 -57.04
N GLN A 240 -150.59 24.34 -57.42
CA GLN A 240 -149.30 23.67 -57.31
C GLN A 240 -148.16 24.70 -57.35
N THR A 241 -147.01 24.31 -56.79
CA THR A 241 -145.68 24.40 -57.43
C THR A 241 -145.47 25.40 -58.59
N ALA A 242 -144.63 26.42 -58.38
CA ALA A 242 -143.51 26.77 -59.29
C ALA A 242 -142.60 27.89 -58.73
N MET A 243 -141.31 27.84 -59.11
CA MET A 243 -140.26 28.89 -59.04
C MET A 243 -139.79 29.36 -57.63
N SER A 244 -138.48 29.33 -57.29
CA SER A 244 -137.31 28.71 -57.96
C SER A 244 -136.13 28.44 -56.99
N LEU A 245 -135.22 27.54 -57.39
CA LEU A 245 -133.90 27.21 -56.78
C LEU A 245 -132.95 28.43 -56.58
N GLY A 246 -131.84 28.34 -55.83
CA GLY A 246 -131.24 27.23 -55.05
C GLY A 246 -129.70 27.07 -55.25
N THR A 247 -129.13 25.92 -54.81
CA THR A 247 -127.70 25.42 -55.00
C THR A 247 -126.61 25.96 -54.04
N VAL A 248 -125.54 25.24 -53.60
CA VAL A 248 -125.08 23.81 -53.72
C VAL A 248 -124.03 23.49 -52.59
N THR A 249 -124.19 22.48 -51.70
CA THR A 249 -123.59 21.09 -51.60
C THR A 249 -122.04 20.94 -51.59
N THR A 250 -121.36 19.92 -51.04
CA THR A 250 -121.64 18.55 -50.43
C THR A 250 -120.88 18.41 -49.07
N SER A 251 -120.76 17.33 -48.23
CA SER A 251 -121.11 15.88 -48.15
C SER A 251 -120.23 14.87 -48.95
N VAL A 252 -119.96 13.57 -48.64
CA VAL A 252 -120.28 12.52 -47.60
C VAL A 252 -118.98 11.64 -47.44
N LEU A 253 -118.48 11.12 -46.29
CA LEU A 253 -118.75 9.84 -45.55
C LEU A 253 -118.96 8.55 -46.41
N PRO A 254 -118.73 7.27 -45.95
CA PRO A 254 -119.00 6.73 -44.59
C PRO A 254 -118.11 5.57 -43.99
N GLN A 255 -118.40 5.23 -42.71
CA GLN A 255 -118.35 3.90 -42.01
C GLN A 255 -117.03 3.13 -41.67
N THR A 256 -116.61 3.22 -40.39
CA THR A 256 -116.58 2.18 -39.30
C THR A 256 -116.45 0.67 -39.62
N PRO A 257 -115.85 -0.22 -38.75
CA PRO A 257 -115.83 -0.09 -37.27
C PRO A 257 -114.60 -0.58 -36.43
N LEU A 258 -114.49 0.00 -35.22
CA LEU A 258 -114.13 -0.60 -33.89
C LEU A 258 -112.68 -0.98 -33.45
N LYS A 259 -112.38 -0.49 -32.23
CA LYS A 259 -111.58 -1.03 -31.09
C LYS A 259 -110.08 -0.72 -30.87
N ASP A 260 -109.88 0.16 -29.87
CA ASP A 260 -109.18 -0.06 -28.58
C ASP A 260 -107.64 -0.11 -28.45
N VAL A 261 -107.15 0.83 -27.62
CA VAL A 261 -105.99 0.79 -26.68
C VAL A 261 -104.56 1.12 -27.18
N MET A 262 -103.99 2.13 -26.50
CA MET A 262 -102.57 2.52 -26.26
C MET A 262 -101.44 2.16 -27.23
N GLY A 263 -100.63 3.18 -27.56
CA GLY A 263 -99.25 3.01 -28.03
C GLY A 263 -98.63 4.34 -28.49
N GLY A 264 -97.72 4.90 -27.69
CA GLY A 264 -96.97 6.11 -28.09
C GLY A 264 -95.84 5.80 -29.08
N GLY A 265 -95.56 6.75 -29.97
CA GLY A 265 -94.38 6.75 -30.84
C GLY A 265 -93.46 7.95 -30.58
N ALA A 266 -92.24 8.00 -31.11
CA ALA A 266 -91.60 7.01 -31.97
C ALA A 266 -90.06 7.17 -31.98
N SER A 267 -89.36 6.08 -32.36
CA SER A 267 -88.04 6.05 -33.03
C SER A 267 -86.80 6.63 -32.31
N ASN A 268 -85.63 5.97 -32.32
CA ASN A 268 -85.33 4.58 -32.67
C ASN A 268 -83.96 4.13 -32.11
N PHE A 269 -83.68 2.84 -32.18
CA PHE A 269 -82.43 2.14 -31.79
C PHE A 269 -82.18 2.01 -30.28
N ASN A 270 -82.54 0.83 -29.77
CA ASN A 270 -82.07 0.31 -28.49
C ASN A 270 -80.59 -0.09 -28.57
N ASN A 271 -79.85 0.04 -27.46
CA ASN A 271 -79.44 -1.18 -26.76
C ASN A 271 -79.23 -0.89 -25.26
N MET A 272 -79.42 -1.90 -24.40
CA MET A 272 -79.43 -1.73 -22.94
C MET A 272 -78.34 -2.57 -22.26
N MET A 273 -77.70 -1.98 -21.25
CA MET A 273 -77.28 -2.58 -19.96
C MET A 273 -76.52 -3.92 -19.93
N LEU A 274 -75.27 -3.92 -19.45
CA LEU A 274 -74.82 -4.26 -18.06
C LEU A 274 -74.43 -5.77 -17.99
N GLU A 275 -73.60 -6.31 -17.08
CA GLU A 275 -73.07 -5.88 -15.77
C GLU A 275 -71.81 -6.74 -15.38
N ASN A 276 -70.82 -6.18 -14.65
CA ASN A 276 -69.80 -6.76 -13.69
C ASN A 276 -69.10 -8.15 -13.94
N SER A 277 -68.00 -8.57 -13.30
CA SER A 277 -66.78 -7.95 -12.69
C SER A 277 -65.71 -9.04 -12.35
N ASP A 278 -64.44 -8.64 -12.20
CA ASP A 278 -63.32 -9.19 -11.36
C ASP A 278 -62.80 -10.67 -11.38
N LEU A 279 -61.64 -10.87 -12.05
CA LEU A 279 -60.29 -11.20 -11.51
C LEU A 279 -59.93 -12.43 -10.58
N SER A 280 -59.02 -13.30 -11.09
CA SER A 280 -57.82 -13.93 -10.41
C SER A 280 -58.02 -15.01 -9.28
N PRO A 281 -57.01 -15.63 -8.58
CA PRO A 281 -55.51 -15.69 -8.73
C PRO A 281 -54.74 -17.06 -8.41
N ASN A 282 -53.40 -17.09 -8.65
CA ASN A 282 -52.22 -17.59 -7.84
C ASN A 282 -51.79 -19.06 -7.39
N ASP A 283 -50.44 -19.23 -7.36
CA ASP A 283 -49.48 -19.78 -6.32
C ASP A 283 -48.88 -21.24 -6.14
N LEU A 284 -47.53 -21.32 -6.32
CA LEU A 284 -46.37 -21.81 -5.46
C LEU A 284 -46.14 -23.25 -4.83
N ASN A 285 -44.88 -23.76 -4.96
CA ASN A 285 -43.85 -24.14 -3.89
C ASN A 285 -43.20 -25.58 -3.69
N LEU A 286 -41.83 -25.62 -3.73
CA LEU A 286 -40.73 -26.32 -2.95
C LEU A 286 -40.59 -27.83 -2.50
N LYS A 287 -39.30 -28.27 -2.40
CA LYS A 287 -38.57 -29.20 -1.43
C LYS A 287 -37.96 -30.59 -1.87
N SER A 288 -37.13 -31.22 -1.00
CA SER A 288 -35.97 -32.11 -1.32
C SER A 288 -35.69 -33.33 -0.37
N ARG A 289 -34.78 -34.29 -0.72
CA ARG A 289 -34.20 -35.36 0.19
C ARG A 289 -32.81 -35.97 -0.23
N SER A 290 -32.41 -37.19 0.23
CA SER A 290 -31.04 -37.58 0.67
C SER A 290 -30.46 -39.00 0.27
N THR A 291 -29.30 -39.38 0.87
CA THR A 291 -28.33 -40.54 0.77
C THR A 291 -28.85 -41.95 1.27
N PRO A 292 -28.11 -43.13 1.37
CA PRO A 292 -26.64 -43.40 1.53
C PRO A 292 -25.94 -44.77 1.08
N LEU A 293 -24.60 -44.87 1.34
CA LEU A 293 -23.66 -45.99 1.71
C LEU A 293 -23.57 -47.41 1.05
N SER A 294 -22.32 -47.92 0.83
CA SER A 294 -21.71 -49.19 1.38
C SER A 294 -20.24 -49.46 0.87
N GLY A 295 -19.50 -50.46 1.39
CA GLY A 295 -18.12 -50.86 0.98
C GLY A 295 -17.54 -52.09 1.73
N ASN A 296 -16.32 -52.58 1.43
CA ASN A 296 -15.60 -53.63 2.24
C ASN A 296 -14.07 -53.77 1.97
N ASN A 297 -13.34 -54.49 2.84
CA ASN A 297 -11.86 -54.67 2.87
C ASN A 297 -11.37 -56.13 2.68
N HIS A 298 -10.05 -56.35 2.52
CA HIS A 298 -9.32 -57.53 3.04
C HIS A 298 -7.81 -57.25 3.27
N ILE A 299 -7.14 -58.07 4.09
CA ILE A 299 -5.75 -57.95 4.57
C ILE A 299 -5.05 -59.33 4.46
N ASP A 300 -3.72 -59.34 4.26
CA ASP A 300 -2.85 -60.48 4.57
C ASP A 300 -1.46 -59.98 5.02
N SER A 301 -0.76 -60.70 5.92
CA SER A 301 0.60 -60.33 6.38
C SER A 301 1.35 -61.49 7.06
N LEU A 302 2.67 -61.63 6.81
CA LEU A 302 3.69 -62.32 7.64
C LEU A 302 5.05 -62.53 6.89
N SER A 303 5.92 -61.51 6.82
CA SER A 303 7.42 -61.62 6.76
C SER A 303 8.08 -60.32 6.28
N VAL A 304 8.72 -59.52 7.16
CA VAL A 304 9.45 -58.29 6.75
C VAL A 304 10.79 -58.08 7.51
N ASP A 305 10.91 -58.55 8.75
CA ASP A 305 11.97 -58.20 9.73
C ASP A 305 13.43 -58.59 9.37
N ARG A 306 13.71 -59.02 8.14
CA ARG A 306 15.05 -59.39 7.66
C ARG A 306 15.59 -58.60 6.48
N GLU A 307 14.77 -57.81 5.79
CA GLU A 307 15.23 -57.00 4.65
C GLU A 307 15.65 -55.58 5.06
N ASN A 308 14.90 -54.94 5.98
CA ASN A 308 15.18 -53.56 6.41
C ASN A 308 16.61 -53.35 6.96
N GLY A 309 17.11 -54.28 7.79
CA GLY A 309 18.45 -54.19 8.38
C GLY A 309 19.61 -54.27 7.37
N VAL A 310 19.38 -54.92 6.22
CA VAL A 310 20.37 -54.98 5.12
C VAL A 310 20.42 -53.64 4.38
N ASN A 311 19.26 -53.03 4.14
CA ASN A 311 19.12 -51.76 3.44
C ASN A 311 19.76 -50.60 4.25
N ALA A 312 19.43 -50.47 5.54
CA ALA A 312 20.01 -49.45 6.42
C ALA A 312 21.55 -49.55 6.51
N THR A 313 22.10 -50.77 6.48
CA THR A 313 23.57 -50.98 6.47
C THR A 313 24.22 -50.48 5.18
N GLN A 314 23.61 -50.75 4.02
CA GLN A 314 24.11 -50.28 2.72
C GLN A 314 24.03 -48.76 2.59
N ILE A 315 22.95 -48.14 3.07
CA ILE A 315 22.79 -46.68 3.13
C ILE A 315 23.90 -46.04 3.99
N ASN A 316 24.21 -46.64 5.14
CA ASN A 316 25.29 -46.18 6.02
C ASN A 316 26.69 -46.34 5.37
N GLU A 317 26.95 -47.43 4.65
CA GLU A 317 28.22 -47.65 3.94
C GLU A 317 28.41 -46.63 2.80
N GLU A 318 27.35 -46.27 2.08
CA GLU A 318 27.40 -45.24 1.04
C GLU A 318 27.56 -43.83 1.62
N LEU A 319 26.81 -43.48 2.66
CA LEU A 319 26.96 -42.21 3.39
C LEU A 319 28.38 -42.01 3.92
N TYR A 320 28.95 -43.02 4.57
CA TYR A 320 30.32 -42.95 5.11
C TYR A 320 31.33 -42.61 4.01
N ARG A 321 31.28 -43.28 2.86
CA ARG A 321 32.18 -43.01 1.71
C ARG A 321 32.01 -41.60 1.14
N LEU A 322 30.78 -41.12 1.04
CA LEU A 322 30.49 -39.77 0.52
C LEU A 322 30.94 -38.65 1.48
N LEU A 323 31.07 -38.93 2.77
CA LEU A 323 31.54 -38.00 3.80
C LEU A 323 33.06 -38.12 4.03
N GLU A 324 33.66 -39.27 3.73
CA GLU A 324 35.11 -39.50 3.74
C GLU A 324 35.81 -38.81 2.55
N ASP A 325 35.18 -38.73 1.37
CA ASP A 325 35.67 -37.95 0.22
C ASP A 325 35.47 -36.44 0.43
N THR A 326 36.30 -35.91 1.34
CA THR A 326 36.34 -34.49 1.66
C THR A 326 36.87 -33.62 0.52
N GLU A 327 37.56 -34.15 -0.50
CA GLU A 327 38.02 -33.32 -1.63
C GLU A 327 36.84 -32.93 -2.52
N ILE A 328 36.00 -33.90 -2.93
CA ILE A 328 34.81 -33.61 -3.74
C ILE A 328 33.79 -32.82 -2.92
N LEU A 329 33.51 -33.22 -1.68
CA LEU A 329 32.48 -32.59 -0.85
C LEU A 329 32.83 -31.13 -0.49
N ASN A 330 34.09 -30.82 -0.16
CA ASN A 330 34.50 -29.42 0.06
C ASN A 330 34.45 -28.59 -1.24
N GLN A 331 34.70 -29.18 -2.40
CA GLN A 331 34.62 -28.47 -3.68
C GLN A 331 33.16 -28.13 -4.03
N GLU A 332 32.24 -29.09 -3.93
CA GLU A 332 30.80 -28.87 -4.15
C GLU A 332 30.25 -27.81 -3.19
N ILE A 333 30.54 -27.94 -1.90
CA ILE A 333 30.01 -27.01 -0.89
C ILE A 333 30.64 -25.63 -1.06
N THR A 334 31.97 -25.50 -1.17
CA THR A 334 32.59 -24.17 -1.17
C THR A 334 32.49 -23.45 -2.51
N GLU A 335 32.54 -24.10 -3.68
CA GLU A 335 32.39 -23.43 -4.98
C GLU A 335 30.92 -23.43 -5.45
N GLY A 336 30.21 -24.55 -5.30
CA GLY A 336 28.81 -24.68 -5.70
C GLY A 336 27.85 -24.01 -4.71
N LEU A 337 27.68 -24.58 -3.51
CA LEU A 337 26.66 -24.11 -2.55
C LEU A 337 26.91 -22.70 -2.02
N LEU A 338 28.15 -22.40 -1.61
CA LEU A 338 28.46 -21.15 -0.88
C LEU A 338 28.88 -19.98 -1.78
N LYS A 339 29.54 -20.23 -2.92
CA LYS A 339 29.92 -19.18 -3.87
C LYS A 339 28.92 -19.02 -5.02
N GLY A 340 28.24 -20.10 -5.41
CA GLY A 340 27.10 -20.11 -6.33
C GLY A 340 25.74 -19.99 -5.63
N PHE A 341 25.68 -19.31 -4.48
CA PHE A 341 24.43 -19.04 -3.78
C PHE A 341 23.53 -18.10 -4.62
N GLU A 342 22.28 -18.51 -4.82
CA GLU A 342 21.23 -17.63 -5.33
C GLU A 342 20.33 -17.18 -4.17
N VAL A 343 19.85 -15.93 -4.24
CA VAL A 343 19.01 -15.33 -3.20
C VAL A 343 17.56 -15.29 -3.70
N PRO A 344 16.58 -15.79 -2.93
CA PRO A 344 15.18 -15.69 -3.33
C PRO A 344 14.69 -14.23 -3.31
N ASP A 345 13.77 -13.89 -4.22
CA ASP A 345 13.19 -12.54 -4.31
C ASP A 345 12.52 -12.11 -2.99
N ALA A 346 12.69 -10.84 -2.63
CA ALA A 346 12.10 -10.23 -1.43
C ALA A 346 11.34 -8.94 -1.78
N GLY A 347 10.15 -8.75 -1.19
CA GLY A 347 9.29 -7.63 -1.55
C GLY A 347 7.84 -7.76 -1.07
N VAL A 348 7.02 -6.81 -1.53
CA VAL A 348 5.58 -6.78 -1.25
C VAL A 348 4.91 -8.05 -1.77
N ALA A 349 4.03 -8.65 -0.96
CA ALA A 349 3.25 -9.85 -1.25
C ALA A 349 4.04 -11.16 -1.50
N ILE A 350 5.37 -11.17 -1.40
CA ILE A 350 6.16 -12.41 -1.47
C ILE A 350 6.14 -13.15 -0.13
N GLN A 351 5.71 -14.41 -0.15
CA GLN A 351 5.74 -15.32 0.99
C GLN A 351 6.78 -16.43 0.76
N LEU A 352 7.98 -16.26 1.34
CA LEU A 352 9.01 -17.31 1.35
C LEU A 352 8.86 -18.20 2.58
N SER A 353 9.07 -19.51 2.43
CA SER A 353 9.24 -20.39 3.57
C SER A 353 10.67 -20.28 4.11
N LYS A 354 10.89 -20.66 5.39
CA LYS A 354 12.24 -20.60 5.99
C LYS A 354 13.26 -21.43 5.21
N ARG A 355 12.87 -22.61 4.68
CA ARG A 355 13.79 -23.48 3.93
C ARG A 355 14.24 -22.88 2.58
N ASP A 356 13.48 -21.97 1.99
CA ASP A 356 13.85 -21.29 0.74
C ASP A 356 14.94 -20.22 0.98
N VAL A 357 15.05 -19.73 2.21
CA VAL A 357 16.00 -18.70 2.65
C VAL A 357 17.27 -19.32 3.24
N VAL A 358 17.12 -20.35 4.08
CA VAL A 358 18.24 -20.98 4.80
C VAL A 358 18.66 -22.33 4.20
N TYR A 359 18.47 -22.54 2.89
CA TYR A 359 18.89 -23.79 2.23
C TYR A 359 20.39 -24.08 2.38
N PRO A 360 21.34 -23.12 2.30
CA PRO A 360 22.74 -23.42 2.55
C PRO A 360 22.98 -23.93 3.97
N ALA A 361 22.42 -23.25 4.98
CA ALA A 361 22.56 -23.67 6.37
C ALA A 361 21.98 -25.06 6.61
N ARG A 362 20.79 -25.38 6.08
CA ARG A 362 20.16 -26.70 6.26
C ARG A 362 20.95 -27.83 5.61
N ILE A 363 21.49 -27.62 4.41
CA ILE A 363 22.34 -28.62 3.73
C ILE A 363 23.65 -28.82 4.53
N LEU A 364 24.28 -27.74 4.99
CA LEU A 364 25.46 -27.80 5.86
C LEU A 364 25.19 -28.54 7.18
N ILE A 365 24.02 -28.30 7.79
CA ILE A 365 23.60 -28.95 9.04
C ILE A 365 23.46 -30.46 8.85
N ILE A 366 22.81 -30.91 7.77
CA ILE A 366 22.66 -32.34 7.45
C ILE A 366 24.03 -33.00 7.26
N VAL A 367 24.91 -32.40 6.45
CA VAL A 367 26.28 -32.93 6.24
C VAL A 367 27.05 -32.99 7.56
N LEU A 368 26.94 -31.96 8.41
CA LEU A 368 27.65 -31.87 9.68
C LEU A 368 27.15 -32.88 10.72
N SER A 369 25.82 -33.04 10.88
CA SER A 369 25.24 -34.01 11.80
C SER A 369 25.61 -35.44 11.40
N GLU A 370 25.68 -35.73 10.10
CA GLU A 370 26.10 -37.03 9.59
C GLU A 370 27.60 -37.28 9.82
N MET A 371 28.48 -36.29 9.57
CA MET A 371 29.90 -36.41 9.91
C MET A 371 30.10 -36.74 11.40
N TRP A 372 29.35 -36.08 12.30
CA TRP A 372 29.40 -36.39 13.73
C TRP A 372 28.82 -37.77 14.07
N ARG A 373 27.71 -38.18 13.42
CA ARG A 373 27.09 -39.51 13.58
C ARG A 373 28.04 -40.65 13.21
N PHE A 374 28.90 -40.44 12.20
CA PHE A 374 29.93 -41.40 11.78
C PHE A 374 31.29 -41.22 12.48
N GLY A 375 31.41 -40.33 13.47
CA GLY A 375 32.66 -40.08 14.20
C GLY A 375 33.76 -39.37 13.41
N LEU A 376 33.42 -38.76 12.26
CA LEU A 376 34.34 -38.09 11.34
C LEU A 376 34.72 -36.67 11.83
N THR A 377 35.15 -36.56 13.10
CA THR A 377 35.38 -35.29 13.80
C THR A 377 36.39 -34.40 13.08
N LYS A 378 37.54 -34.94 12.68
CA LYS A 378 38.62 -34.23 11.98
C LYS A 378 38.24 -33.78 10.57
N GLN A 379 37.43 -34.58 9.87
CA GLN A 379 36.82 -34.20 8.60
C GLN A 379 35.85 -33.03 8.81
N SER A 380 35.01 -33.08 9.85
CA SER A 380 34.08 -32.00 10.20
C SER A 380 34.79 -30.69 10.55
N GLU A 381 35.90 -30.75 11.30
CA GLU A 381 36.75 -29.59 11.62
C GLU A 381 37.30 -28.93 10.34
N SER A 382 37.89 -29.74 9.44
CA SER A 382 38.46 -29.26 8.17
C SER A 382 37.40 -28.70 7.21
N PHE A 383 36.22 -29.32 7.19
CA PHE A 383 35.05 -28.86 6.45
C PHE A 383 34.55 -27.51 6.97
N LEU A 384 34.36 -27.39 8.29
CA LEU A 384 33.89 -26.18 8.95
C LEU A 384 34.85 -25.00 8.76
N ALA A 385 36.16 -25.21 8.92
CA ALA A 385 37.16 -24.19 8.66
C ALA A 385 37.06 -23.60 7.22
N GLN A 386 36.75 -24.45 6.23
CA GLN A 386 36.54 -24.03 4.85
C GLN A 386 35.19 -23.33 4.63
N VAL A 387 34.12 -23.78 5.29
CA VAL A 387 32.79 -23.15 5.28
C VAL A 387 32.86 -21.74 5.88
N LEU A 388 33.37 -21.61 7.12
CA LEU A 388 33.54 -20.33 7.83
C LEU A 388 34.35 -19.33 7.00
N THR A 389 35.51 -19.77 6.49
CA THR A 389 36.38 -18.97 5.62
C THR A 389 35.67 -18.54 4.33
N THR A 390 34.87 -19.43 3.73
CA THR A 390 34.17 -19.15 2.47
C THR A 390 33.04 -18.14 2.67
N ILE A 391 32.20 -18.30 3.70
CA ILE A 391 31.10 -17.37 4.00
C ILE A 391 31.66 -15.96 4.25
N GLN A 392 32.67 -15.82 5.11
CA GLN A 392 33.29 -14.52 5.39
C GLN A 392 33.88 -13.87 4.12
N LYS A 393 34.48 -14.70 3.24
CA LYS A 393 35.06 -14.27 1.95
C LYS A 393 33.99 -13.90 0.91
N VAL A 394 32.81 -14.51 0.94
CA VAL A 394 31.65 -14.15 0.11
C VAL A 394 31.08 -12.81 0.57
N VAL A 395 30.76 -12.64 1.86
CA VAL A 395 30.24 -11.37 2.41
C VAL A 395 31.23 -10.22 2.18
N THR A 396 32.54 -10.49 2.30
CA THR A 396 33.62 -9.52 1.98
C THR A 396 33.56 -9.02 0.52
N GLN A 397 33.04 -9.81 -0.43
CA GLN A 397 32.99 -9.46 -1.85
C GLN A 397 31.68 -8.76 -2.29
N LEU A 398 30.62 -8.77 -1.46
CA LEU A 398 29.32 -8.14 -1.78
C LEU A 398 29.44 -6.64 -2.07
N LYS A 399 28.67 -6.17 -3.05
CA LYS A 399 28.73 -4.82 -3.65
C LYS A 399 27.51 -4.61 -4.57
N GLY A 400 27.28 -3.39 -5.04
CA GLY A 400 26.22 -3.12 -6.02
C GLY A 400 24.82 -3.25 -5.41
N ASN A 401 23.83 -3.58 -6.25
CA ASN A 401 22.42 -3.69 -5.85
C ASN A 401 22.21 -4.88 -4.90
N ASP A 402 22.92 -5.98 -5.17
CA ASP A 402 22.82 -7.27 -4.48
C ASP A 402 23.32 -7.19 -3.01
N LEU A 403 23.99 -6.08 -2.63
CA LEU A 403 24.56 -5.90 -1.30
C LEU A 403 23.54 -6.12 -0.18
N ILE A 404 22.32 -5.59 -0.31
CA ILE A 404 21.28 -5.72 0.72
C ILE A 404 20.76 -7.16 0.76
N PRO A 405 20.13 -7.72 -0.30
CA PRO A 405 19.55 -9.06 -0.25
C PRO A 405 20.59 -10.14 0.08
N SER A 406 21.76 -10.15 -0.56
CA SER A 406 22.80 -11.14 -0.24
C SER A 406 23.35 -11.01 1.18
N GLY A 407 23.42 -9.80 1.74
CA GLY A 407 23.88 -9.61 3.11
C GLY A 407 22.89 -10.13 4.14
N VAL A 408 21.61 -9.80 3.98
CA VAL A 408 20.54 -10.30 4.85
C VAL A 408 20.41 -11.83 4.73
N PHE A 409 20.54 -12.38 3.52
CA PHE A 409 20.56 -13.83 3.27
C PHE A 409 21.72 -14.54 4.02
N TRP A 410 22.93 -13.98 4.01
CA TRP A 410 24.05 -14.57 4.74
C TRP A 410 23.93 -14.42 6.26
N LEU A 411 23.35 -13.33 6.75
CA LEU A 411 23.00 -13.19 8.17
C LEU A 411 21.95 -14.24 8.59
N ALA A 412 20.90 -14.44 7.79
CA ALA A 412 19.88 -15.46 8.05
C ALA A 412 20.46 -16.89 8.14
N ASN A 413 21.44 -17.20 7.27
CA ASN A 413 22.09 -18.50 7.21
C ASN A 413 23.10 -18.73 8.35
N VAL A 414 23.96 -17.76 8.66
CA VAL A 414 24.87 -17.88 9.81
C VAL A 414 24.10 -17.92 11.12
N ARG A 415 22.97 -17.20 11.23
CA ARG A 415 22.07 -17.29 12.39
C ARG A 415 21.45 -18.67 12.55
N GLU A 416 21.07 -19.34 11.46
CA GLU A 416 20.55 -20.71 11.48
C GLU A 416 21.64 -21.70 11.90
N LEU A 417 22.86 -21.60 11.34
CA LEU A 417 24.03 -22.41 11.71
C LEU A 417 24.44 -22.26 13.18
N TYR A 418 24.57 -21.03 13.67
CA TYR A 418 24.87 -20.75 15.08
C TYR A 418 23.79 -21.30 16.01
N SER A 419 22.52 -21.18 15.62
CA SER A 419 21.41 -21.74 16.41
C SER A 419 21.42 -23.27 16.44
N PHE A 420 21.84 -23.94 15.35
CA PHE A 420 22.06 -25.39 15.34
C PHE A 420 23.19 -25.81 16.27
N VAL A 421 24.35 -25.14 16.22
CA VAL A 421 25.50 -25.52 17.06
C VAL A 421 25.22 -25.30 18.55
N VAL A 422 24.50 -24.22 18.91
CA VAL A 422 24.00 -24.02 20.28
C VAL A 422 22.99 -25.08 20.71
N PHE A 423 22.14 -25.58 19.79
CA PHE A 423 21.24 -26.70 20.05
C PHE A 423 22.01 -28.01 20.25
N ALA A 424 22.94 -28.35 19.34
CA ALA A 424 23.74 -29.56 19.40
C ALA A 424 24.58 -29.62 20.69
N LEU A 425 25.27 -28.52 21.05
CA LEU A 425 26.03 -28.43 22.30
C LEU A 425 25.14 -28.70 23.53
N ASN A 426 23.91 -28.15 23.55
CA ASN A 426 22.96 -28.41 24.62
C ASN A 426 22.54 -29.88 24.68
N SER A 427 22.20 -30.50 23.55
CA SER A 427 21.81 -31.93 23.52
C SER A 427 22.94 -32.85 23.96
N ILE A 428 24.16 -32.65 23.44
CA ILE A 428 25.35 -33.44 23.84
C ILE A 428 25.59 -33.35 25.35
N LEU A 429 25.47 -32.14 25.94
CA LEU A 429 25.64 -31.93 27.38
C LEU A 429 24.47 -32.44 28.26
N THR A 430 23.32 -32.77 27.67
CA THR A 430 22.10 -33.17 28.40
C THR A 430 21.76 -34.65 28.26
N GLU A 431 22.04 -35.26 27.11
CA GLU A 431 21.59 -36.60 26.75
C GLU A 431 22.73 -37.62 26.89
N GLU A 432 22.60 -38.58 27.82
CA GLU A 432 23.65 -39.57 28.09
C GLU A 432 23.89 -40.56 26.93
N THR A 433 22.99 -40.60 25.94
CA THR A 433 23.16 -41.33 24.68
C THR A 433 24.45 -40.96 23.95
N PHE A 434 24.91 -39.70 24.00
CA PHE A 434 26.15 -39.29 23.35
C PHE A 434 27.43 -39.81 24.03
N LYS A 435 27.34 -40.38 25.24
CA LYS A 435 28.46 -41.09 25.90
C LYS A 435 28.48 -42.59 25.54
N ASN A 436 27.35 -43.15 25.08
CA ASN A 436 27.22 -44.59 24.87
C ASN A 436 27.95 -45.05 23.60
N GLY A 437 29.19 -45.50 23.76
CA GLY A 437 30.01 -46.06 22.67
C GLY A 437 31.28 -45.28 22.36
N MET A 438 31.51 -44.13 23.01
CA MET A 438 32.78 -43.40 23.00
C MET A 438 33.53 -43.62 24.33
N THR A 439 34.85 -43.38 24.34
CA THR A 439 35.59 -43.19 25.59
C THR A 439 35.38 -41.79 26.18
N ASP A 440 35.61 -41.63 27.48
CA ASP A 440 35.47 -40.32 28.16
C ASP A 440 36.32 -39.21 27.54
N GLU A 441 37.48 -39.55 26.97
CA GLU A 441 38.38 -38.57 26.33
C GLU A 441 37.91 -38.21 24.91
N GLU A 442 37.38 -39.16 24.11
CA GLU A 442 36.77 -38.87 22.81
C GLU A 442 35.50 -38.02 22.95
N TYR A 443 34.65 -38.32 23.94
CA TYR A 443 33.47 -37.50 24.27
C TYR A 443 33.87 -36.08 24.68
N LYS A 444 34.96 -35.94 25.45
CA LYS A 444 35.52 -34.65 25.87
C LYS A 444 36.14 -33.86 24.70
N GLU A 445 36.86 -34.51 23.79
CA GLU A 445 37.35 -33.88 22.54
C GLU A 445 36.16 -33.39 21.69
N TYR A 446 35.10 -34.19 21.57
CA TYR A 446 33.88 -33.83 20.84
C TYR A 446 33.14 -32.62 21.47
N VAL A 447 33.01 -32.58 22.80
CA VAL A 447 32.46 -31.42 23.51
C VAL A 447 33.33 -30.16 23.32
N SER A 448 34.66 -30.29 23.31
CA SER A 448 35.56 -29.16 23.01
C SER A 448 35.34 -28.64 21.59
N LEU A 449 35.34 -29.53 20.59
CA LEU A 449 35.11 -29.21 19.18
C LEU A 449 33.79 -28.43 18.96
N VAL A 450 32.68 -28.90 19.55
CA VAL A 450 31.38 -28.23 19.39
C VAL A 450 31.31 -26.92 20.18
N THR A 451 32.05 -26.78 21.28
CA THR A 451 32.17 -25.52 22.04
C THR A 451 33.01 -24.49 21.27
N GLU A 452 34.16 -24.88 20.75
CA GLU A 452 35.02 -24.02 19.92
C GLU A 452 34.27 -23.57 18.64
N LEU A 453 33.53 -24.48 18.01
CA LEU A 453 32.68 -24.17 16.87
C LEU A 453 31.55 -23.17 17.19
N LYS A 454 30.99 -23.21 18.41
CA LYS A 454 30.00 -22.24 18.89
C LYS A 454 30.57 -20.84 18.94
N ASP A 455 31.83 -20.70 19.34
CA ASP A 455 32.53 -19.41 19.42
C ASP A 455 32.99 -18.93 18.03
N ASP A 456 33.42 -19.84 17.15
CA ASP A 456 33.75 -19.55 15.74
C ASP A 456 32.54 -19.04 14.95
N PHE A 457 31.34 -19.62 15.12
CA PHE A 457 30.12 -19.11 14.49
C PHE A 457 29.64 -17.78 15.08
N GLU A 458 29.85 -17.53 16.37
CA GLU A 458 29.57 -16.23 17.01
C GLU A 458 30.50 -15.15 16.43
N ALA A 459 31.80 -15.44 16.32
CA ALA A 459 32.78 -14.58 15.69
C ALA A 459 32.47 -14.35 14.19
N LEU A 460 32.05 -15.38 13.45
CA LEU A 460 31.62 -15.24 12.06
C LEU A 460 30.41 -14.29 11.94
N SER A 461 29.38 -14.47 12.78
CA SER A 461 28.18 -13.61 12.80
C SER A 461 28.56 -12.14 12.98
N TYR A 462 29.34 -11.85 14.02
CA TYR A 462 29.86 -10.53 14.32
C TYR A 462 30.68 -9.93 13.16
N ASN A 463 31.55 -10.74 12.54
CA ASN A 463 32.37 -10.32 11.41
C ASN A 463 31.53 -10.00 10.18
N ILE A 464 30.60 -10.88 9.77
CA ILE A 464 29.78 -10.64 8.58
C ILE A 464 28.81 -9.46 8.76
N TYR A 465 28.26 -9.29 9.96
CA TYR A 465 27.44 -8.13 10.33
C TYR A 465 28.23 -6.82 10.18
N ASN A 466 29.41 -6.73 10.78
CA ASN A 466 30.26 -5.54 10.71
C ASN A 466 30.78 -5.26 9.29
N ILE A 467 31.16 -6.29 8.53
CA ILE A 467 31.59 -6.16 7.14
C ILE A 467 30.44 -5.64 6.26
N TRP A 468 29.21 -6.13 6.46
CA TRP A 468 28.03 -5.72 5.71
C TRP A 468 27.57 -4.30 6.06
N LEU A 469 27.39 -4.00 7.35
CA LEU A 469 26.94 -2.69 7.82
C LEU A 469 27.89 -1.57 7.38
N LYS A 470 29.21 -1.81 7.40
CA LYS A 470 30.23 -0.88 6.91
C LYS A 470 30.28 -0.74 5.37
N LYS A 471 29.61 -1.62 4.62
CA LYS A 471 29.34 -1.46 3.17
C LYS A 471 28.04 -0.66 2.94
N LEU A 472 27.00 -0.89 3.75
CA LEU A 472 25.75 -0.10 3.72
C LEU A 472 26.02 1.38 3.98
N GLN A 473 26.78 1.69 5.03
CA GLN A 473 27.25 3.06 5.32
C GLN A 473 27.96 3.69 4.12
N LYS A 474 28.79 2.94 3.39
CA LYS A 474 29.48 3.45 2.19
C LYS A 474 28.54 3.67 0.99
N GLN A 475 27.43 2.96 0.89
CA GLN A 475 26.39 3.26 -0.11
C GLN A 475 25.61 4.52 0.27
N LEU A 476 25.26 4.69 1.55
CA LEU A 476 24.63 5.93 2.04
C LEU A 476 25.58 7.14 1.90
N GLN A 477 26.88 6.99 2.17
CA GLN A 477 27.87 8.05 1.91
C GLN A 477 27.89 8.50 0.43
N LYS A 478 27.63 7.58 -0.52
CA LYS A 478 27.53 7.91 -1.95
C LYS A 478 26.19 8.58 -2.30
N LYS A 479 25.08 8.15 -1.68
CA LYS A 479 23.70 8.57 -2.03
C LYS A 479 23.16 9.71 -1.18
N ALA A 480 23.18 9.58 0.14
CA ALA A 480 22.45 10.41 1.10
C ALA A 480 22.86 11.88 1.07
N ILE A 481 24.16 12.18 0.92
CA ILE A 481 24.63 13.58 0.84
C ILE A 481 24.01 14.30 -0.36
N ASN A 482 23.95 13.66 -1.54
CA ASN A 482 23.32 14.27 -2.71
C ASN A 482 21.79 14.33 -2.55
N ALA A 483 21.17 13.23 -2.14
CA ALA A 483 19.72 13.13 -1.95
C ALA A 483 19.16 14.10 -0.90
N VAL A 484 19.70 14.09 0.32
CA VAL A 484 19.16 14.82 1.48
C VAL A 484 19.54 16.30 1.43
N VAL A 485 20.81 16.61 1.09
CA VAL A 485 21.33 17.99 1.17
C VAL A 485 21.20 18.74 -0.15
N ILE A 486 21.59 18.13 -1.27
CA ILE A 486 21.75 18.82 -2.57
C ILE A 486 20.47 18.80 -3.42
N SER A 487 19.76 17.67 -3.49
CA SER A 487 18.66 17.50 -4.44
C SER A 487 17.50 18.48 -4.17
N GLU A 488 16.96 19.06 -5.24
CA GLU A 488 15.89 20.06 -5.15
C GLU A 488 14.52 19.35 -5.18
N SER A 489 14.03 18.97 -4.00
CA SER A 489 12.71 18.32 -3.83
C SER A 489 11.51 19.19 -4.20
N LEU A 490 11.73 20.48 -4.45
CA LEU A 490 10.76 21.43 -4.99
C LEU A 490 11.30 22.00 -6.32
N PRO A 491 10.87 21.47 -7.48
CA PRO A 491 11.34 21.93 -8.79
C PRO A 491 11.09 23.43 -9.02
N GLY A 492 12.10 24.14 -9.53
CA GLY A 492 12.05 25.59 -9.75
C GLY A 492 12.23 26.44 -8.48
N PHE A 493 12.37 25.84 -7.30
CA PHE A 493 12.63 26.55 -6.05
C PHE A 493 14.12 26.92 -5.85
N SER A 494 14.83 27.08 -6.95
CA SER A 494 16.29 26.96 -7.00
C SER A 494 17.02 28.01 -6.18
N ALA A 495 17.95 27.53 -5.34
CA ALA A 495 18.67 28.33 -4.36
C ALA A 495 19.93 29.02 -4.94
N GLY A 496 19.75 29.80 -6.01
CA GLY A 496 20.74 30.80 -6.45
C GLY A 496 22.11 30.29 -6.92
N GLU A 497 22.24 29.01 -7.33
CA GLU A 497 23.52 28.51 -7.84
C GLU A 497 23.92 29.19 -9.16
N THR A 498 24.86 30.13 -9.08
CA THR A 498 25.53 30.78 -10.22
C THR A 498 26.57 29.87 -10.91
N SER A 499 26.64 28.59 -10.52
CA SER A 499 27.34 27.53 -11.25
C SER A 499 26.61 27.22 -12.56
N GLY A 500 26.93 27.98 -13.60
CA GLY A 500 26.25 27.90 -14.89
C GLY A 500 26.23 26.51 -15.52
N PHE A 501 25.20 26.29 -16.34
CA PHE A 501 24.87 25.12 -17.17
C PHE A 501 26.05 24.23 -17.63
N LEU A 502 27.19 24.82 -17.99
CA LEU A 502 28.41 24.11 -18.38
C LEU A 502 28.91 23.12 -17.32
N ASN A 503 28.80 23.44 -16.02
CA ASN A 503 29.23 22.51 -14.95
C ASN A 503 28.36 21.24 -14.92
N LYS A 504 27.05 21.32 -15.20
CA LYS A 504 26.19 20.12 -15.32
C LYS A 504 26.49 19.28 -16.58
N ILE A 505 27.16 19.83 -17.59
CA ILE A 505 27.59 19.09 -18.79
C ILE A 505 28.90 18.32 -18.55
N PHE A 506 29.80 18.85 -17.72
CA PHE A 506 31.11 18.21 -17.44
C PHE A 506 31.13 17.37 -16.15
N ALA A 507 30.20 17.58 -15.21
CA ALA A 507 30.04 16.77 -14.02
C ALA A 507 29.28 15.46 -14.33
N ASN A 508 30.01 14.40 -14.70
CA ASN A 508 29.45 13.04 -14.83
C ASN A 508 29.24 12.39 -13.45
N THR A 509 28.48 13.07 -12.58
CA THR A 509 28.05 12.60 -11.25
C THR A 509 26.68 11.95 -11.34
N GLU A 510 26.56 10.74 -10.79
CA GLU A 510 25.25 10.12 -10.54
C GLU A 510 24.45 11.00 -9.57
N GLU A 511 23.38 11.63 -10.07
CA GLU A 511 22.44 12.45 -9.27
C GLU A 511 21.46 11.49 -8.55
N TYR A 512 21.22 11.71 -7.26
CA TYR A 512 20.40 10.87 -6.40
C TYR A 512 19.31 11.68 -5.71
N THR A 513 18.20 11.01 -5.46
CA THR A 513 16.95 11.60 -4.94
C THR A 513 16.62 11.03 -3.56
N MET A 514 15.65 11.64 -2.86
CA MET A 514 15.10 11.01 -1.65
C MET A 514 14.45 9.65 -1.93
N ASP A 515 13.98 9.41 -3.15
CA ASP A 515 13.41 8.13 -3.55
C ASP A 515 14.48 7.02 -3.61
N ASP A 516 15.73 7.32 -3.99
CA ASP A 516 16.86 6.39 -3.83
C ASP A 516 17.08 5.94 -2.38
N ILE A 517 16.92 6.87 -1.44
CA ILE A 517 17.16 6.63 0.00
C ILE A 517 16.01 5.81 0.58
N LEU A 518 14.76 6.14 0.23
CA LEU A 518 13.60 5.36 0.62
C LEU A 518 13.62 3.97 -0.02
N THR A 519 14.03 3.81 -1.29
CA THR A 519 14.22 2.49 -1.92
C THR A 519 15.30 1.67 -1.20
N PHE A 520 16.41 2.29 -0.78
CA PHE A 520 17.46 1.64 -0.01
C PHE A 520 16.94 1.12 1.35
N PHE A 521 16.25 1.96 2.14
CA PHE A 521 15.69 1.55 3.44
C PHE A 521 14.54 0.54 3.30
N ASN A 522 13.66 0.71 2.30
CA ASN A 522 12.64 -0.29 1.95
C ASN A 522 13.27 -1.64 1.58
N SER A 523 14.38 -1.67 0.83
CA SER A 523 15.06 -2.90 0.48
C SER A 523 15.57 -3.65 1.72
N ILE A 524 16.12 -2.93 2.72
CA ILE A 524 16.52 -3.53 4.00
C ILE A 524 15.31 -4.14 4.71
N TYR A 525 14.21 -3.38 4.85
CA TYR A 525 12.98 -3.83 5.49
C TYR A 525 12.39 -5.08 4.82
N TRP A 526 12.19 -5.06 3.49
CA TRP A 526 11.58 -6.18 2.78
C TRP A 526 12.49 -7.41 2.75
N CYS A 527 13.81 -7.26 2.63
CA CYS A 527 14.73 -8.41 2.74
C CYS A 527 14.66 -9.03 4.14
N MET A 528 14.75 -8.23 5.21
CA MET A 528 14.69 -8.75 6.59
C MET A 528 13.35 -9.41 6.90
N LYS A 529 12.24 -8.82 6.46
CA LYS A 529 10.89 -9.35 6.65
C LYS A 529 10.64 -10.64 5.86
N SER A 530 11.01 -10.69 4.58
CA SER A 530 10.85 -11.90 3.75
C SER A 530 11.84 -13.01 4.13
N PHE A 531 13.00 -12.69 4.69
CA PHE A 531 14.02 -13.65 5.12
C PHE A 531 13.91 -14.05 6.60
N HIS A 532 12.80 -13.72 7.26
CA HIS A 532 12.48 -14.11 8.65
C HIS A 532 13.55 -13.69 9.66
N ILE A 533 14.14 -12.50 9.47
CA ILE A 533 15.09 -11.90 10.40
C ILE A 533 14.36 -11.33 11.62
N GLU A 534 14.93 -11.58 12.79
CA GLU A 534 14.49 -11.10 14.09
C GLU A 534 14.46 -9.55 14.14
N ASN A 535 13.36 -8.94 14.61
CA ASN A 535 13.05 -7.51 14.39
C ASN A 535 14.03 -6.56 15.11
N GLU A 536 14.63 -7.01 16.20
CA GLU A 536 15.69 -6.32 16.94
C GLU A 536 16.92 -6.04 16.05
N VAL A 537 17.21 -6.93 15.09
CA VAL A 537 18.29 -6.77 14.11
C VAL A 537 17.95 -5.70 13.07
N PHE A 538 16.69 -5.66 12.60
CA PHE A 538 16.22 -4.60 11.72
C PHE A 538 16.33 -3.23 12.39
N HIS A 539 15.88 -3.13 13.65
CA HIS A 539 15.98 -1.91 14.45
C HIS A 539 17.44 -1.48 14.61
N ALA A 540 18.33 -2.35 15.10
CA ALA A 540 19.75 -2.02 15.31
C ALA A 540 20.45 -1.55 14.03
N VAL A 541 20.18 -2.20 12.89
CA VAL A 541 20.73 -1.82 11.58
C VAL A 541 20.22 -0.45 11.14
N VAL A 542 18.91 -0.22 11.19
CA VAL A 542 18.35 1.04 10.67
C VAL A 542 18.66 2.22 11.59
N THR A 543 18.54 2.08 12.92
CA THR A 543 19.00 3.09 13.91
C THR A 543 20.45 3.51 13.64
N THR A 544 21.36 2.54 13.40
CA THR A 544 22.77 2.83 13.09
C THR A 544 22.93 3.60 11.77
N LEU A 545 22.14 3.26 10.74
CA LEU A 545 22.21 3.89 9.43
C LEU A 545 21.56 5.29 9.39
N LEU A 546 20.52 5.53 10.18
CA LEU A 546 19.89 6.85 10.32
C LEU A 546 20.82 7.84 11.03
N ASN A 547 21.40 7.45 12.17
CA ASN A 547 22.41 8.27 12.87
C ASN A 547 23.63 8.56 11.97
N TYR A 548 24.04 7.59 11.15
CA TYR A 548 25.10 7.81 10.15
C TYR A 548 24.69 8.84 9.09
N VAL A 549 23.45 8.79 8.57
CA VAL A 549 22.91 9.77 7.62
C VAL A 549 22.84 11.17 8.23
N ASP A 550 22.35 11.29 9.47
CA ASP A 550 22.27 12.56 10.20
C ASP A 550 23.65 13.21 10.34
N ALA A 551 24.62 12.48 10.87
CA ALA A 551 25.99 12.96 11.05
C ALA A 551 26.65 13.41 9.73
N ILE A 552 26.62 12.59 8.67
CA ILE A 552 27.31 12.92 7.41
C ILE A 552 26.64 14.06 6.64
N CYS A 553 25.30 14.15 6.67
CA CYS A 553 24.58 15.19 5.96
C CYS A 553 24.62 16.53 6.72
N PHE A 554 24.59 16.50 8.06
CA PHE A 554 24.83 17.68 8.90
C PHE A 554 26.25 18.23 8.70
N ASN A 555 27.26 17.36 8.69
CA ASN A 555 28.65 17.75 8.45
C ASN A 555 28.83 18.42 7.07
N GLU A 556 28.12 17.95 6.04
CA GLU A 556 28.11 18.59 4.72
C GLU A 556 27.35 19.94 4.73
N LEU A 557 26.22 20.05 5.43
CA LEU A 557 25.47 21.31 5.56
C LEU A 557 26.31 22.41 6.23
N ILE A 558 26.97 22.10 7.36
CA ILE A 558 27.68 23.09 8.17
C ILE A 558 28.98 23.63 7.51
N MET A 559 29.47 22.97 6.46
CA MET A 559 30.57 23.46 5.60
C MET A 559 30.13 24.38 4.47
N LYS A 560 28.85 24.34 4.04
CA LYS A 560 28.40 25.00 2.80
C LYS A 560 28.06 26.48 3.03
N ARG A 561 29.09 27.31 2.86
CA ARG A 561 28.93 28.76 2.66
C ARG A 561 28.08 29.02 1.41
N ASN A 562 27.32 30.12 1.41
CA ASN A 562 26.51 30.59 0.28
C ASN A 562 25.41 29.60 -0.18
N PHE A 563 24.87 28.80 0.75
CA PHE A 563 23.92 27.71 0.44
C PHE A 563 22.76 27.63 1.43
N LEU A 564 23.06 27.70 2.72
CA LEU A 564 22.08 27.72 3.81
C LEU A 564 21.17 28.95 3.67
N SER A 565 19.85 28.74 3.58
CA SER A 565 18.83 29.78 3.35
C SER A 565 17.46 29.27 3.78
N TRP A 566 16.45 30.14 3.90
CA TRP A 566 15.07 29.72 4.18
C TRP A 566 14.56 28.64 3.20
N LYS A 567 14.79 28.85 1.89
CA LYS A 567 14.38 27.91 0.83
C LYS A 567 15.03 26.54 1.00
N ARG A 568 16.34 26.49 1.27
CA ARG A 568 17.08 25.24 1.52
C ARG A 568 16.65 24.58 2.83
N GLY A 569 16.25 25.37 3.83
CA GLY A 569 15.63 24.89 5.06
C GLY A 569 14.32 24.14 4.80
N LEU A 570 13.43 24.70 3.96
CA LEU A 570 12.17 24.07 3.58
C LEU A 570 12.38 22.78 2.75
N GLN A 571 13.31 22.79 1.78
CA GLN A 571 13.69 21.60 1.01
C GLN A 571 14.26 20.48 1.91
N LEU A 572 15.17 20.84 2.84
CA LEU A 572 15.73 19.91 3.83
C LEU A 572 14.65 19.35 4.75
N ASN A 573 13.73 20.20 5.23
CA ASN A 573 12.60 19.79 6.08
C ASN A 573 11.76 18.71 5.39
N TYR A 574 11.36 18.95 4.14
CA TYR A 574 10.61 17.97 3.34
C TYR A 574 11.40 16.66 3.16
N ASN A 575 12.70 16.73 2.84
CA ASN A 575 13.55 15.57 2.66
C ASN A 575 13.65 14.72 3.96
N VAL A 576 13.81 15.37 5.10
CA VAL A 576 13.97 14.70 6.40
C VAL A 576 12.63 14.15 6.92
N THR A 577 11.53 14.89 6.80
CA THR A 577 10.19 14.41 7.16
C THR A 577 9.78 13.18 6.33
N ARG A 578 10.15 13.10 5.04
CA ARG A 578 9.92 11.87 4.25
C ARG A 578 10.61 10.64 4.85
N LEU A 579 11.79 10.80 5.43
CA LEU A 579 12.53 9.72 6.10
C LEU A 579 11.95 9.42 7.50
N GLU A 580 11.51 10.45 8.21
CA GLU A 580 10.84 10.33 9.52
C GLU A 580 9.50 9.58 9.42
N GLU A 581 8.65 9.91 8.45
CA GLU A 581 7.39 9.19 8.19
C GLU A 581 7.61 7.76 7.69
N TRP A 582 8.71 7.51 6.97
CA TRP A 582 9.12 6.14 6.66
C TRP A 582 9.47 5.36 7.94
N CYS A 583 10.18 5.95 8.90
CA CYS A 583 10.49 5.29 10.18
C CYS A 583 9.20 4.93 10.95
N LYS A 584 8.26 5.88 11.08
CA LYS A 584 6.97 5.68 11.76
C LYS A 584 6.16 4.56 11.13
N THR A 585 6.08 4.51 9.80
CA THR A 585 5.32 3.48 9.07
C THR A 585 5.98 2.09 9.09
N HIS A 586 7.26 1.99 9.45
CA HIS A 586 8.00 0.72 9.51
C HIS A 586 8.34 0.28 10.95
N GLY A 587 7.76 0.92 11.97
CA GLY A 587 7.83 0.49 13.37
C GLY A 587 9.03 1.02 14.18
N LEU A 588 9.74 2.04 13.68
CA LEU A 588 10.91 2.64 14.33
C LEU A 588 10.49 3.92 15.07
N THR A 589 10.23 3.80 16.37
CA THR A 589 9.81 4.92 17.24
C THR A 589 10.94 5.91 17.55
N ASP A 590 12.19 5.46 17.45
CA ASP A 590 13.42 6.24 17.64
C ASP A 590 13.88 6.97 16.37
N GLY A 591 13.25 6.73 15.21
CA GLY A 591 13.67 7.31 13.93
C GLY A 591 13.70 8.84 13.91
N THR A 592 12.80 9.49 14.66
CA THR A 592 12.80 10.94 14.87
C THR A 592 13.98 11.39 15.76
N GLU A 593 14.45 10.57 16.70
CA GLU A 593 15.62 10.86 17.55
C GLU A 593 16.93 10.72 16.75
N CYS A 594 17.02 9.71 15.89
CA CYS A 594 18.18 9.43 15.03
C CYS A 594 18.51 10.53 13.99
N LEU A 595 17.61 11.50 13.78
CA LEU A 595 17.69 12.54 12.74
C LEU A 595 17.69 13.97 13.32
N GLN A 596 17.96 14.13 14.62
CA GLN A 596 17.76 15.41 15.30
C GLN A 596 18.62 16.56 14.78
N HIS A 597 19.88 16.33 14.39
CA HIS A 597 20.73 17.45 13.94
C HIS A 597 20.24 18.00 12.59
N LEU A 598 19.76 17.14 11.68
CA LEU A 598 19.11 17.54 10.44
C LEU A 598 17.74 18.21 10.69
N ILE A 599 16.88 17.63 11.54
CA ILE A 599 15.56 18.20 11.89
C ILE A 599 15.72 19.60 12.49
N GLN A 600 16.64 19.76 13.45
CA GLN A 600 16.88 21.03 14.13
C GLN A 600 17.55 22.06 13.20
N THR A 601 18.44 21.63 12.31
CA THR A 601 18.99 22.50 11.25
C THR A 601 17.90 23.00 10.31
N ALA A 602 16.99 22.12 9.87
CA ALA A 602 15.86 22.52 9.03
C ALA A 602 14.94 23.54 9.72
N LYS A 603 14.70 23.38 11.03
CA LYS A 603 13.96 24.36 11.85
C LYS A 603 14.69 25.70 11.95
N LEU A 604 15.99 25.70 12.28
CA LEU A 604 16.84 26.91 12.39
C LEU A 604 16.82 27.77 11.12
N LEU A 605 16.86 27.14 9.95
CA LEU A 605 16.82 27.84 8.68
C LEU A 605 15.46 28.50 8.42
N GLN A 606 14.36 27.95 8.96
CA GLN A 606 12.99 28.44 8.71
C GLN A 606 12.46 29.44 9.75
N VAL A 607 12.88 29.37 11.02
CA VAL A 607 12.37 30.28 12.07
C VAL A 607 12.95 31.70 12.01
N ARG A 608 12.33 32.64 12.72
CA ARG A 608 12.81 34.01 12.89
C ARG A 608 14.15 34.06 13.62
N LYS A 609 14.96 35.08 13.31
CA LYS A 609 16.36 35.25 13.75
C LYS A 609 16.69 36.74 13.98
N TYR A 610 15.73 37.51 14.49
CA TYR A 610 15.78 38.99 14.54
C TYR A 610 15.92 39.58 15.94
N THR A 611 15.41 38.91 16.98
CA THR A 611 15.52 39.35 18.38
C THR A 611 16.41 38.41 19.22
N ILE A 612 16.83 38.89 20.39
CA ILE A 612 17.52 38.06 21.41
C ILE A 612 16.62 36.90 21.85
N GLU A 613 15.32 37.16 21.99
CA GLU A 613 14.29 36.17 22.31
C GLU A 613 14.11 35.12 21.20
N ASP A 614 14.13 35.51 19.91
CA ASP A 614 14.13 34.56 18.78
C ASP A 614 15.29 33.55 18.93
N ILE A 615 16.47 34.01 19.36
CA ILE A 615 17.66 33.16 19.57
C ILE A 615 17.54 32.24 20.79
N ASP A 616 17.01 32.73 21.91
CA ASP A 616 16.88 31.89 23.11
C ASP A 616 15.75 30.85 22.96
N ILE A 617 14.69 31.16 22.22
CA ILE A 617 13.70 30.17 21.75
C ILE A 617 14.35 29.18 20.78
N LEU A 618 15.13 29.65 19.80
CA LEU A 618 15.86 28.79 18.84
C LEU A 618 16.79 27.81 19.56
N ARG A 619 17.49 28.23 20.62
CA ARG A 619 18.34 27.36 21.45
C ARG A 619 17.54 26.26 22.16
N GLY A 620 16.32 26.54 22.60
CA GLY A 620 15.41 25.52 23.15
C GLY A 620 14.89 24.54 22.09
N ILE A 621 14.63 25.02 20.86
CA ILE A 621 14.22 24.19 19.71
C ILE A 621 15.37 23.29 19.23
N CYS A 622 16.60 23.81 19.25
CA CYS A 622 17.80 23.16 18.73
C CYS A 622 18.67 22.55 19.84
N TYR A 623 18.07 21.77 20.74
CA TYR A 623 18.71 21.22 21.93
C TYR A 623 19.85 20.22 21.65
N SER A 624 19.98 19.68 20.43
CA SER A 624 21.10 18.83 19.99
C SER A 624 22.20 19.63 19.26
N LEU A 625 21.99 20.91 18.96
CA LEU A 625 22.98 21.76 18.31
C LEU A 625 23.75 22.57 19.35
N THR A 626 25.07 22.35 19.44
CA THR A 626 25.94 23.18 20.27
C THR A 626 25.88 24.66 19.85
N PRO A 627 26.06 25.63 20.77
CA PRO A 627 26.22 27.03 20.42
C PRO A 627 27.24 27.30 19.30
N ALA A 628 28.35 26.55 19.25
CA ALA A 628 29.34 26.66 18.18
C ALA A 628 28.74 26.27 16.80
N GLN A 629 27.92 25.23 16.75
CA GLN A 629 27.18 24.84 15.54
C GLN A 629 26.09 25.85 15.18
N LEU A 630 25.32 26.34 16.17
CA LEU A 630 24.32 27.40 15.98
C LEU A 630 24.96 28.66 15.38
N GLN A 631 26.07 29.14 15.96
CA GLN A 631 26.84 30.27 15.42
C GLN A 631 27.27 30.00 13.97
N LYS A 632 27.76 28.80 13.68
CA LYS A 632 28.27 28.41 12.37
C LYS A 632 27.19 28.34 11.30
N LEU A 633 25.97 27.92 11.64
CA LEU A 633 24.81 27.90 10.74
C LEU A 633 24.25 29.32 10.53
N ILE A 634 24.03 30.08 11.63
CA ILE A 634 23.48 31.44 11.59
C ILE A 634 24.41 32.40 10.82
N SER A 635 25.73 32.33 11.04
CA SER A 635 26.70 33.19 10.34
C SER A 635 26.96 32.81 8.87
N GLN A 636 26.45 31.68 8.41
CA GLN A 636 26.50 31.26 6.99
C GLN A 636 25.15 31.43 6.29
N TYR A 637 24.09 31.81 7.01
CA TYR A 637 22.75 31.97 6.47
C TYR A 637 22.69 33.07 5.39
N GLN A 638 22.16 32.71 4.22
CA GLN A 638 21.92 33.59 3.10
C GLN A 638 20.47 34.07 3.14
N VAL A 639 20.34 35.39 3.27
CA VAL A 639 19.10 36.15 3.33
C VAL A 639 18.59 36.33 1.88
N ALA A 640 17.30 36.10 1.64
CA ALA A 640 16.69 36.32 0.32
C ALA A 640 16.48 37.81 0.01
N ASP A 641 16.29 38.18 -1.27
CA ASP A 641 16.16 39.58 -1.73
C ASP A 641 15.02 40.39 -1.08
N TYR A 642 14.05 39.71 -0.45
CA TYR A 642 12.90 40.29 0.25
C TYR A 642 12.84 39.93 1.74
N GLU A 643 13.92 39.38 2.29
CA GLU A 643 14.06 38.99 3.70
C GLU A 643 14.92 40.02 4.45
N SER A 644 14.62 40.28 5.73
CA SER A 644 15.41 41.22 6.52
C SER A 644 16.78 40.61 6.89
N PRO A 645 17.90 41.34 6.76
CA PRO A 645 19.20 40.86 7.22
C PRO A 645 19.22 40.56 8.73
N ILE A 646 19.92 39.49 9.12
CA ILE A 646 20.14 39.15 10.53
C ILE A 646 20.91 40.31 11.21
N PRO A 647 20.38 40.93 12.28
CA PRO A 647 21.01 42.09 12.90
C PRO A 647 22.39 41.77 13.49
N GLN A 648 23.30 42.76 13.44
CA GLN A 648 24.68 42.57 13.93
C GLN A 648 24.77 42.34 15.44
N GLU A 649 23.78 42.81 16.20
CA GLU A 649 23.60 42.49 17.62
C GLU A 649 23.32 41.00 17.87
N ILE A 650 22.52 40.35 17.01
CA ILE A 650 22.22 38.92 17.08
C ILE A 650 23.48 38.09 16.80
N LEU A 651 24.25 38.47 15.77
CA LEU A 651 25.52 37.79 15.45
C LEU A 651 26.56 37.92 16.57
N ARG A 652 26.59 39.06 17.28
CA ARG A 652 27.43 39.27 18.47
C ARG A 652 26.93 38.45 19.66
N TYR A 653 25.63 38.48 19.96
CA TYR A 653 25.03 37.72 21.05
C TYR A 653 25.34 36.22 20.94
N VAL A 654 25.13 35.63 19.76
CA VAL A 654 25.44 34.21 19.52
C VAL A 654 26.95 33.94 19.66
N ALA A 655 27.83 34.86 19.24
CA ALA A 655 29.27 34.72 19.43
C ALA A 655 29.70 34.81 20.92
N ASP A 656 29.07 35.68 21.71
CA ASP A 656 29.33 35.80 23.14
C ASP A 656 28.78 34.60 23.94
N ILE A 657 27.71 33.94 23.49
CA ILE A 657 27.26 32.65 24.03
C ILE A 657 28.33 31.57 23.83
N VAL A 658 28.88 31.42 22.62
CA VAL A 658 29.96 30.46 22.33
C VAL A 658 31.20 30.73 23.19
N LYS A 659 31.58 32.00 23.32
CA LYS A 659 32.71 32.43 24.17
C LYS A 659 32.46 32.13 25.65
N LYS A 660 31.23 32.31 26.14
CA LYS A 660 30.84 32.01 27.52
C LYS A 660 30.89 30.50 27.80
N GLU A 661 30.41 29.67 26.87
CA GLU A 661 30.45 28.21 26.99
C GLU A 661 31.89 27.68 26.99
N ALA A 662 32.74 28.16 26.07
CA ALA A 662 34.16 27.82 26.06
C ALA A 662 34.87 28.22 27.38
N ALA A 663 34.56 29.39 27.94
CA ALA A 663 35.09 29.83 29.23
C ALA A 663 34.62 28.94 30.41
N LEU A 664 33.37 28.49 30.41
CA LEU A 664 32.84 27.57 31.42
C LEU A 664 33.60 26.23 31.43
N SER A 665 33.90 25.66 30.27
CA SER A 665 34.68 24.41 30.19
C SER A 665 36.11 24.55 30.77
N SER A 666 36.70 25.75 30.71
CA SER A 666 38.02 26.04 31.30
C SER A 666 37.99 26.36 32.81
N SER A 667 36.81 26.39 33.44
CA SER A 667 36.63 26.79 34.84
C SER A 667 36.46 25.62 35.82
N GLY A 668 36.34 24.39 35.33
CA GLY A 668 36.27 23.17 36.14
C GLY A 668 37.64 22.51 36.31
N ASN A 669 38.00 22.10 37.53
CA ASN A 669 39.34 21.60 37.86
C ASN A 669 39.51 20.08 37.64
N ASP A 670 38.66 19.46 36.81
CA ASP A 670 38.58 18.01 36.64
C ASP A 670 39.55 17.49 35.58
N SER A 671 40.66 16.94 36.05
CA SER A 671 41.74 16.36 35.23
C SER A 671 41.38 15.00 34.61
N LYS A 672 40.27 14.91 33.86
CA LYS A 672 39.81 13.70 33.16
C LYS A 672 39.26 13.94 31.74
N GLY A 673 40.16 14.23 30.81
CA GLY A 673 40.18 13.55 29.50
C GLY A 673 39.00 13.72 28.52
N HIS A 674 38.18 14.77 28.61
CA HIS A 674 37.16 15.05 27.59
C HIS A 674 37.66 16.09 26.57
N GLU A 675 38.13 15.62 25.40
CA GLU A 675 38.56 16.49 24.28
C GLU A 675 37.38 17.10 23.47
N HIS A 676 36.16 17.04 24.00
CA HIS A 676 34.92 17.34 23.28
C HIS A 676 34.27 18.68 23.68
N SER A 677 34.90 19.80 23.32
CA SER A 677 34.22 21.10 23.21
C SER A 677 34.96 22.07 22.26
N SER A 678 34.93 21.78 20.96
CA SER A 678 35.39 22.70 19.89
C SER A 678 35.05 22.25 18.47
N SER A 679 34.86 20.94 18.24
CA SER A 679 34.42 20.43 16.95
C SER A 679 33.01 20.91 16.62
N ILE A 680 32.84 21.53 15.45
CA ILE A 680 31.52 21.77 14.85
C ILE A 680 30.94 20.53 14.17
N PHE A 681 31.78 19.50 13.95
CA PHE A 681 31.40 18.27 13.27
C PHE A 681 30.97 17.19 14.25
N ILE A 682 29.92 16.44 13.87
CA ILE A 682 29.49 15.21 14.52
C ILE A 682 30.42 14.08 14.02
N THR A 683 31.02 13.30 14.91
CA THR A 683 31.77 12.10 14.52
C THR A 683 30.80 11.05 13.99
N PRO A 684 30.87 10.62 12.71
CA PRO A 684 29.99 9.57 12.22
C PRO A 684 30.43 8.21 12.78
N GLU A 685 29.51 7.48 13.41
CA GLU A 685 29.81 6.16 13.94
C GLU A 685 30.18 5.18 12.83
N THR A 686 31.37 4.59 12.89
CA THR A 686 31.86 3.65 11.87
C THR A 686 32.24 2.27 12.43
N GLY A 687 31.92 2.03 13.71
CA GLY A 687 32.10 0.75 14.39
C GLY A 687 33.54 0.40 14.75
N PRO A 688 33.78 -0.83 15.26
CA PRO A 688 32.87 -1.97 15.18
C PRO A 688 31.61 -1.81 16.05
N PHE A 689 30.53 -2.41 15.58
CA PHE A 689 29.21 -2.42 16.21
C PHE A 689 28.98 -3.76 16.91
N THR A 690 28.24 -3.75 18.01
CA THR A 690 27.70 -4.97 18.63
C THR A 690 26.86 -5.72 17.62
N ASP A 691 27.00 -7.05 17.56
CA ASP A 691 26.12 -7.89 16.76
C ASP A 691 24.75 -8.01 17.48
N PRO A 692 23.64 -7.52 16.90
CA PRO A 692 22.33 -7.67 17.53
C PRO A 692 21.93 -9.15 17.66
N PHE A 693 22.44 -10.07 16.84
CA PHE A 693 22.13 -11.50 16.95
C PHE A 693 22.69 -12.14 18.24
N SER A 694 23.75 -11.61 18.85
CA SER A 694 24.23 -12.15 20.14
C SER A 694 23.40 -11.71 21.34
N LEU A 695 22.63 -10.62 21.20
CA LEU A 695 21.74 -10.09 22.24
C LEU A 695 20.39 -10.81 22.31
N ILE A 696 19.99 -11.52 21.24
CA ILE A 696 18.73 -12.26 21.15
C ILE A 696 18.92 -13.77 21.23
N LYS A 697 17.96 -14.44 21.88
CA LYS A 697 17.91 -15.91 22.03
C LYS A 697 17.98 -16.63 20.68
N THR A 698 18.79 -17.69 20.60
CA THR A 698 18.92 -18.53 19.40
C THR A 698 17.59 -19.15 18.97
N ARG A 699 17.49 -19.43 17.67
CA ARG A 699 16.31 -20.07 17.08
C ARG A 699 16.15 -21.46 17.67
N LYS A 700 14.91 -21.85 17.99
CA LYS A 700 14.62 -23.23 18.37
C LYS A 700 14.72 -24.14 17.15
N PHE A 701 15.34 -25.29 17.36
CA PHE A 701 15.55 -26.31 16.35
C PHE A 701 14.59 -27.46 16.56
N ASP A 702 13.80 -27.72 15.53
CA ASP A 702 13.02 -28.93 15.33
C ASP A 702 13.77 -29.82 14.32
N GLN A 703 13.33 -31.07 14.09
CA GLN A 703 13.95 -31.94 13.09
C GLN A 703 13.94 -31.29 11.70
N VAL A 704 15.11 -31.27 11.05
CA VAL A 704 15.30 -30.62 9.74
C VAL A 704 14.85 -31.57 8.64
N GLU A 705 13.76 -31.23 7.95
CA GLU A 705 13.35 -31.87 6.69
C GLU A 705 14.52 -31.86 5.70
N ALA A 706 14.93 -33.05 5.25
CA ALA A 706 16.03 -33.25 4.31
C ALA A 706 15.67 -32.68 2.93
N TYR A 707 16.17 -31.47 2.65
CA TYR A 707 15.79 -30.69 1.47
C TYR A 707 17.00 -30.05 0.79
N ILE A 708 17.05 -30.19 -0.54
CA ILE A 708 18.00 -29.50 -1.42
C ILE A 708 17.23 -28.88 -2.62
N PRO A 709 17.35 -27.56 -2.88
CA PRO A 709 16.72 -26.92 -4.04
C PRO A 709 17.07 -27.56 -5.38
N ALA A 710 16.05 -27.80 -6.21
CA ALA A 710 16.18 -28.56 -7.47
C ALA A 710 17.05 -27.90 -8.56
N TRP A 711 17.45 -26.64 -8.39
CA TRP A 711 18.36 -25.92 -9.30
C TRP A 711 19.85 -26.11 -8.94
N LEU A 712 20.17 -26.64 -7.75
CA LEU A 712 21.54 -26.90 -7.32
C LEU A 712 22.09 -28.19 -7.94
N SER A 713 23.16 -28.05 -8.73
CA SER A 713 23.88 -29.18 -9.32
C SER A 713 25.06 -29.62 -8.43
N LEU A 714 24.75 -30.26 -7.30
CA LEU A 714 25.73 -30.76 -6.31
C LEU A 714 25.60 -32.29 -6.16
N PRO A 715 26.24 -33.12 -7.00
CA PRO A 715 26.02 -34.57 -7.05
C PRO A 715 26.17 -35.32 -5.71
N SER A 716 27.32 -35.21 -5.05
CA SER A 716 27.59 -35.92 -3.78
C SER A 716 26.77 -35.34 -2.64
N THR A 717 26.67 -34.02 -2.56
CA THR A 717 25.86 -33.31 -1.55
C THR A 717 24.38 -33.70 -1.67
N LYS A 718 23.84 -33.76 -2.89
CA LYS A 718 22.47 -34.23 -3.13
C LYS A 718 22.31 -35.69 -2.74
N ARG A 719 23.26 -36.57 -3.08
CA ARG A 719 23.18 -37.98 -2.72
C ARG A 719 23.18 -38.19 -1.21
N ILE A 720 23.97 -37.43 -0.44
CA ILE A 720 23.93 -37.43 1.03
C ILE A 720 22.54 -37.04 1.54
N VAL A 721 21.98 -35.91 1.09
CA VAL A 721 20.64 -35.45 1.51
C VAL A 721 19.54 -36.46 1.14
N ASP A 722 19.61 -37.03 -0.07
CA ASP A 722 18.66 -38.05 -0.54
C ASP A 722 18.76 -39.35 0.27
N LEU A 723 19.96 -39.76 0.71
CA LEU A 723 20.19 -40.94 1.56
C LEU A 723 19.68 -40.73 2.99
N VAL A 724 19.95 -39.57 3.60
CA VAL A 724 19.40 -39.21 4.92
C VAL A 724 17.87 -39.19 4.89
N ALA A 725 17.26 -38.67 3.82
CA ALA A 725 15.81 -38.69 3.63
C ALA A 725 15.23 -40.13 3.60
N GLN A 726 15.97 -41.09 3.03
CA GLN A 726 15.56 -42.50 3.00
C GLN A 726 15.61 -43.17 4.39
N GLN A 727 16.53 -42.77 5.27
CA GLN A 727 16.61 -43.31 6.63
C GLN A 727 15.42 -42.84 7.49
N VAL A 728 15.06 -41.56 7.43
CA VAL A 728 13.90 -41.01 8.17
C VAL A 728 12.58 -41.68 7.77
N VAL A 729 12.46 -42.18 6.53
CA VAL A 729 11.30 -42.96 6.06
C VAL A 729 11.34 -44.42 6.54
N GLN A 730 12.53 -44.97 6.83
CA GLN A 730 12.69 -46.34 7.37
C GLN A 730 12.48 -46.39 8.88
N ASP A 731 12.94 -45.38 9.63
CA ASP A 731 12.77 -45.29 11.09
C ASP A 731 11.35 -44.88 11.52
N GLY A 732 10.49 -44.50 10.55
CA GLY A 732 9.11 -44.06 10.77
C GLY A 732 8.02 -45.12 10.52
N HIS A 733 8.38 -46.41 10.41
CA HIS A 733 7.49 -47.52 10.04
C HIS A 733 7.53 -48.70 11.01
#